data_AF-A0A3C0CYN8-F1
#
_entry.id   AF-A0A3C0CYN8-F1
#
_cell.length_a   1.000
_cell.length_b   1.000
_cell.length_c   1.000
_cell.angle_alpha   90.00
_cell.angle_beta   90.00
_cell.angle_gamma   90.00
#
_symmetry.space_group_name_H-M   'P 1'
#
loop_
_entity.id
_entity.type
_entity.pdbx_description
1 polymer ?
#
loop_
_entity_poly.entity_id
_entity_poly.type
_entity_poly.pdbx_seq_one_letter_code
_entity_poly.pdbx_strand_id
1 'polypeptide(L)'
;GIGAYKSDLMQFYLNVFDWCSANAANLQAAELKMPKTDGQAAFTTAWKMHRGIIGPRTIYSTGQSTPDEYAAKAKAAGMDFIVFLEDFANLKEDGFNKLKADCRRLSGGGFLAVPGITYQNTDGNNEYAFGNYIKMPSSLLLSSDGKRFKVYKDDPKQRWLKNRSDMWIADLVWLYQSLGFNNCSGWYNFSKNPYPFHDTMGVNTMGIITQENGRTLEKVPEYYGYQARSGQFVWPLALTLMKSADEISLLEKGVYYQNVVGADGCAQLFKLFNTRWARMARNLYPETPPFGMFSITNGPLIELNMPRGDTDVQGDIYNPNLQEWQISMKVSSDAGLQEVLLMDGDTVIRRFLPKGKKVFEYKSALSKERQKYIWAVAKDIHGREAMTRDTDCDSWLMREQQCADRANQLLDSRQVRADGTPFFVGYGGDTAMPDKGPWNARIKPVGCFVFDKKLGVGGRVYDGAPESYSQVFLNPFVVYDGAMPEKVGWSHQLVSGREGAPHERPERLVASSDVLVADRILDGVYSLDTAGVTHTAYHALFPSKPSKYLESRARVYLYLIKPDGVSAYLWDQEFTALKDIPVSGNKPYVISLGYIEGRNAKERIVVNKGATVDASPFPVKQQQAFNLNKGDYLGLLKSSFGSLVIYSLTDGLVADCGSPYMLGIKPKGNIIKAGTKFRARLLLVGIPNNASDPAAVAAKIISDYGLGKNPSYKVEASQGRVAGQEYLLNLESKNDCFRGRMAGIADLSGNLGATVSRLNGNWAAIFQQQSKANKTRLIPVEKGTGYAVIRADDDAKTLCIGHPIVADRRDAVIALSRTPNWSNWNLEIHNPTNKDMKVNVKHNPAFNGFNFNETLTLAPGTSVFRDLGPVEKS
;
A
#
# COMPACT_ATOMS: atom_id res chain seq x y z
N GLY A 1 -8.30 -15.33 44.57
CA GLY A 1 -6.92 -15.68 44.94
C GLY A 1 -5.97 -15.04 43.95
N ILE A 2 -5.27 -13.98 44.35
CA ILE A 2 -4.34 -13.19 43.53
C ILE A 2 -2.92 -13.49 44.05
N GLY A 3 -2.48 -14.75 43.94
CA GLY A 3 -1.31 -15.25 44.66
C GLY A 3 -0.26 -15.99 43.85
N ALA A 4 -0.41 -16.15 42.52
CA ALA A 4 0.44 -17.11 41.78
C ALA A 4 1.00 -16.64 40.42
N TYR A 5 1.00 -15.34 40.11
CA TYR A 5 1.63 -14.84 38.87
C TYR A 5 2.49 -13.61 39.14
N LYS A 6 3.65 -13.83 39.77
CA LYS A 6 4.77 -12.89 39.71
C LYS A 6 5.86 -13.55 38.89
N SER A 7 5.85 -13.34 37.58
CA SER A 7 7.00 -13.70 36.75
C SER A 7 8.13 -12.71 37.03
N ASP A 8 9.39 -13.15 36.93
CA ASP A 8 10.56 -12.27 37.12
C ASP A 8 10.52 -11.04 36.21
N LEU A 9 9.87 -11.14 35.04
CA LEU A 9 9.64 -10.04 34.13
C LEU A 9 8.69 -8.98 34.71
N MET A 10 7.60 -9.40 35.38
CA MET A 10 6.69 -8.47 36.06
C MET A 10 7.40 -7.79 37.25
N GLN A 11 8.20 -8.56 37.99
CA GLN A 11 9.00 -8.04 39.09
C GLN A 11 10.04 -7.02 38.59
N PHE A 12 10.69 -7.29 37.45
CA PHE A 12 11.58 -6.36 36.78
C PHE A 12 10.86 -5.08 36.35
N TYR A 13 9.69 -5.18 35.69
CA TYR A 13 8.92 -3.99 35.32
C TYR A 13 8.51 -3.16 36.53
N LEU A 14 8.00 -3.79 37.59
CA LEU A 14 7.63 -3.10 38.83
C LEU A 14 8.84 -2.41 39.46
N ASN A 15 9.99 -3.09 39.52
CA ASN A 15 11.22 -2.50 40.04
C ASN A 15 11.72 -1.33 39.17
N VAL A 16 11.57 -1.40 37.85
CA VAL A 16 11.90 -0.29 36.93
C VAL A 16 10.96 0.90 37.16
N PHE A 17 9.65 0.66 37.33
CA PHE A 17 8.69 1.73 37.62
C PHE A 17 8.93 2.36 39.00
N ASP A 18 9.22 1.56 40.02
CA ASP A 18 9.59 2.04 41.35
C ASP A 18 10.89 2.84 41.30
N TRP A 19 11.90 2.37 40.56
CA TRP A 19 13.15 3.09 40.35
C TRP A 19 12.92 4.42 39.61
N CYS A 20 12.15 4.43 38.53
CA CYS A 20 11.81 5.64 37.78
C CYS A 20 11.02 6.63 38.65
N SER A 21 10.08 6.15 39.48
CA SER A 21 9.30 6.98 40.38
C SER A 21 10.17 7.58 41.49
N ALA A 22 11.06 6.78 42.08
CA ALA A 22 12.03 7.24 43.08
C ALA A 22 13.06 8.23 42.50
N ASN A 23 13.31 8.18 41.20
CA ASN A 23 14.23 9.06 40.48
C ASN A 23 13.52 10.10 39.59
N ALA A 24 12.22 10.32 39.79
CA ALA A 24 11.41 11.18 38.91
C ALA A 24 11.95 12.62 38.83
N ALA A 25 12.52 13.15 39.91
CA ALA A 25 13.17 14.46 39.92
C ALA A 25 14.45 14.50 39.04
N ASN A 26 15.23 13.42 39.02
CA ASN A 26 16.43 13.28 38.17
C ASN A 26 16.06 13.10 36.70
N LEU A 27 14.94 12.39 36.42
CA LEU A 27 14.40 12.21 35.08
C LEU A 27 13.74 13.49 34.53
N GLN A 28 13.15 14.33 35.39
CA GLN A 28 12.67 15.67 35.01
C GLN A 28 13.82 16.66 34.75
N ALA A 29 14.94 16.51 35.47
CA ALA A 29 16.15 17.31 35.26
C ALA A 29 16.96 16.88 34.02
N ALA A 30 16.71 15.68 33.48
CA ALA A 30 17.31 15.23 32.24
C ALA A 30 16.70 16.00 31.06
N GLU A 31 17.36 17.08 30.65
CA GLU A 31 17.10 17.70 29.35
C GLU A 31 17.38 16.64 28.26
N LEU A 32 16.32 16.09 27.66
CA LEU A 32 16.41 15.49 26.34
C LEU A 32 16.74 16.60 25.34
N LYS A 33 18.00 17.00 25.28
CA LYS A 33 18.51 17.76 24.15
C LYS A 33 18.43 16.84 22.95
N MET A 34 17.37 17.00 22.16
CA MET A 34 17.47 16.57 20.77
C MET A 34 18.71 17.28 20.23
N PRO A 35 19.73 16.56 19.75
CA PRO A 35 20.83 17.22 19.07
C PRO A 35 20.21 18.13 18.03
N LYS A 36 20.66 19.39 17.97
CA LYS A 36 20.31 20.25 16.84
C LYS A 36 20.70 19.44 15.61
N THR A 37 19.72 19.00 14.83
CA THR A 37 20.01 18.50 13.50
C THR A 37 20.53 19.72 12.78
N ASP A 38 21.83 19.74 12.53
CA ASP A 38 22.46 20.76 11.70
C ASP A 38 21.62 20.85 10.43
N GLY A 39 20.93 21.98 10.29
CA GLY A 39 20.08 22.23 9.14
C GLY A 39 20.97 22.12 7.91
N GLN A 40 20.60 21.22 7.00
CA GLN A 40 21.38 20.80 5.82
C GLN A 40 22.49 19.79 6.13
N ALA A 41 22.09 18.52 6.31
CA ALA A 41 22.94 17.46 5.78
C ALA A 41 23.07 17.73 4.26
N ALA A 42 24.26 18.11 3.82
CA ALA A 42 24.55 18.20 2.40
C ALA A 42 24.32 16.81 1.80
N PHE A 43 23.29 16.66 0.96
CA PHE A 43 23.12 15.44 0.19
C PHE A 43 24.35 15.29 -0.70
N THR A 44 25.16 14.25 -0.47
CA THR A 44 26.21 13.89 -1.42
C THR A 44 25.50 13.46 -2.70
N THR A 45 25.63 14.25 -3.76
CA THR A 45 25.03 13.92 -5.07
C THR A 45 25.92 13.01 -5.91
N ALA A 46 27.15 12.73 -5.45
CA ALA A 46 28.14 11.93 -6.15
C ALA A 46 28.10 10.46 -5.68
N TRP A 47 27.05 9.75 -6.05
CA TRP A 47 26.93 8.31 -5.77
C TRP A 47 27.71 7.49 -6.80
N LYS A 48 28.42 6.44 -6.34
CA LYS A 48 29.01 5.44 -7.24
C LYS A 48 27.98 4.35 -7.51
N MET A 49 27.78 4.01 -8.78
CA MET A 49 27.01 2.82 -9.18
C MET A 49 27.89 1.56 -9.02
N HIS A 50 27.74 0.86 -7.90
CA HIS A 50 28.47 -0.37 -7.64
C HIS A 50 27.85 -1.54 -8.40
N ARG A 51 28.65 -2.30 -9.16
CA ARG A 51 28.16 -3.46 -9.93
C ARG A 51 28.50 -4.76 -9.21
N GLY A 52 27.61 -5.74 -9.24
CA GLY A 52 27.87 -7.03 -8.61
C GLY A 52 26.88 -8.12 -8.94
N ILE A 53 27.22 -9.33 -8.49
CA ILE A 53 26.44 -10.54 -8.71
C ILE A 53 25.84 -11.03 -7.39
N ILE A 54 24.62 -11.56 -7.46
CA ILE A 54 23.95 -12.20 -6.33
C ILE A 54 23.53 -13.59 -6.79
N GLY A 55 23.94 -14.64 -6.08
CA GLY A 55 23.56 -16.01 -6.40
C GLY A 55 24.66 -17.07 -6.54
N PRO A 56 25.95 -16.75 -6.80
CA PRO A 56 26.98 -17.78 -6.91
C PRO A 56 27.00 -18.77 -5.76
N ARG A 57 27.19 -20.05 -6.07
CA ARG A 57 27.34 -21.14 -5.10
C ARG A 57 28.76 -21.66 -5.12
N THR A 58 29.31 -21.92 -3.95
CA THR A 58 30.70 -22.36 -3.81
C THR A 58 30.80 -23.85 -3.54
N ILE A 59 32.04 -24.35 -3.42
CA ILE A 59 32.34 -25.69 -2.92
C ILE A 59 31.76 -25.98 -1.54
N TYR A 60 31.21 -25.01 -0.80
CA TYR A 60 30.57 -25.24 0.50
C TYR A 60 29.14 -25.78 0.40
N SER A 61 28.52 -25.79 -0.78
CA SER A 61 27.27 -26.53 -1.06
C SER A 61 27.32 -27.25 -2.42
N THR A 62 26.56 -26.76 -3.41
CA THR A 62 26.35 -27.37 -4.74
C THR A 62 27.23 -26.76 -5.84
N GLY A 63 28.10 -25.81 -5.51
CA GLY A 63 29.05 -25.21 -6.43
C GLY A 63 30.34 -26.00 -6.59
N GLN A 64 31.12 -25.63 -7.60
CA GLN A 64 32.37 -26.27 -8.00
C GLN A 64 33.60 -25.37 -7.73
N SER A 65 33.40 -24.06 -7.60
CA SER A 65 34.49 -23.09 -7.36
C SER A 65 34.53 -22.58 -5.92
N THR A 66 35.71 -22.16 -5.50
CA THR A 66 35.99 -21.52 -4.20
C THR A 66 35.56 -20.05 -4.18
N PRO A 67 35.33 -19.45 -2.99
CA PRO A 67 35.10 -18.01 -2.88
C PRO A 67 36.20 -17.14 -3.53
N ASP A 68 37.46 -17.55 -3.44
CA ASP A 68 38.61 -16.84 -4.02
C ASP A 68 38.55 -16.82 -5.55
N GLU A 69 38.24 -17.94 -6.19
CA GLU A 69 38.10 -18.02 -7.65
C GLU A 69 36.99 -17.09 -8.16
N TYR A 70 35.82 -17.11 -7.49
CA TYR A 70 34.72 -16.21 -7.81
C TYR A 70 35.12 -14.74 -7.61
N ALA A 71 35.73 -14.39 -6.48
CA ALA A 71 36.12 -13.01 -6.19
C ALA A 71 37.20 -12.50 -7.16
N ALA A 72 38.16 -13.33 -7.55
CA ALA A 72 39.17 -12.99 -8.54
C ALA A 72 38.55 -12.69 -9.91
N LYS A 73 37.67 -13.58 -10.39
CA LYS A 73 36.95 -13.40 -11.66
C LYS A 73 36.01 -12.20 -11.63
N ALA A 74 35.29 -11.98 -10.52
CA ALA A 74 34.39 -10.84 -10.36
C ALA A 74 35.15 -9.50 -10.40
N LYS A 75 36.28 -9.41 -9.68
CA LYS A 75 37.16 -8.22 -9.72
C LYS A 75 37.73 -7.99 -11.12
N ALA A 76 38.16 -9.06 -11.81
CA ALA A 76 38.64 -8.97 -13.18
C ALA A 76 37.55 -8.46 -14.16
N ALA A 77 36.29 -8.84 -13.92
CA ALA A 77 35.13 -8.35 -14.66
C ALA A 77 34.66 -6.94 -14.21
N GLY A 78 35.41 -6.26 -13.33
CA GLY A 78 35.12 -4.89 -12.89
C GLY A 78 33.98 -4.76 -11.89
N MET A 79 33.65 -5.83 -11.15
CA MET A 79 32.60 -5.82 -10.13
C MET A 79 33.12 -5.32 -8.79
N ASP A 80 32.27 -4.59 -8.08
CA ASP A 80 32.51 -4.05 -6.75
C ASP A 80 32.03 -4.99 -5.64
N PHE A 81 31.11 -5.92 -5.94
CA PHE A 81 30.62 -6.85 -4.93
C PHE A 81 30.18 -8.21 -5.49
N ILE A 82 30.15 -9.18 -4.60
CA ILE A 82 29.58 -10.51 -4.82
C ILE A 82 28.79 -10.96 -3.59
N VAL A 83 27.61 -11.53 -3.81
CA VAL A 83 26.78 -12.14 -2.77
C VAL A 83 26.60 -13.62 -3.10
N PHE A 84 27.15 -14.48 -2.24
CA PHE A 84 26.98 -15.93 -2.37
C PHE A 84 25.63 -16.36 -1.82
N LEU A 85 24.96 -17.30 -2.49
CA LEU A 85 23.69 -17.88 -2.03
C LEU A 85 23.79 -19.41 -2.01
N GLU A 86 24.46 -19.95 -1.00
CA GLU A 86 24.62 -21.40 -0.84
C GLU A 86 23.28 -22.11 -0.79
N ASP A 87 23.24 -23.35 -1.28
CA ASP A 87 22.06 -24.20 -1.14
C ASP A 87 22.00 -24.76 0.28
N PHE A 88 21.09 -24.25 1.11
CA PHE A 88 20.96 -24.63 2.51
C PHE A 88 20.76 -26.15 2.69
N ALA A 89 19.96 -26.78 1.83
CA ALA A 89 19.65 -28.21 1.94
C ALA A 89 20.84 -29.13 1.62
N ASN A 90 21.87 -28.57 0.97
CA ASN A 90 23.07 -29.27 0.51
C ASN A 90 24.35 -28.62 1.08
N LEU A 91 24.22 -27.81 2.13
CA LEU A 91 25.34 -27.17 2.80
C LEU A 91 26.21 -28.25 3.48
N LYS A 92 27.52 -28.21 3.23
CA LYS A 92 28.49 -29.11 3.86
C LYS A 92 28.73 -28.71 5.31
N GLU A 93 29.22 -29.65 6.11
CA GLU A 93 29.54 -29.42 7.52
C GLU A 93 30.47 -28.20 7.70
N ASP A 94 30.06 -27.28 8.57
CA ASP A 94 30.72 -25.99 8.84
C ASP A 94 30.90 -25.06 7.60
N GLY A 95 30.33 -25.43 6.46
CA GLY A 95 30.52 -24.72 5.18
C GLY A 95 30.12 -23.25 5.24
N PHE A 96 29.04 -22.91 5.94
CA PHE A 96 28.60 -21.51 6.05
C PHE A 96 29.50 -20.65 6.95
N ASN A 97 30.11 -21.22 8.00
CA ASN A 97 31.07 -20.45 8.81
C ASN A 97 32.37 -20.19 8.03
N LYS A 98 32.81 -21.17 7.25
CA LYS A 98 33.93 -21.02 6.30
C LYS A 98 33.63 -19.93 5.27
N LEU A 99 32.46 -19.97 4.64
CA LEU A 99 32.00 -18.91 3.74
C LEU A 99 32.01 -17.53 4.41
N LYS A 100 31.49 -17.40 5.63
CA LYS A 100 31.54 -16.12 6.37
C LYS A 100 32.97 -15.63 6.61
N ALA A 101 33.90 -16.54 6.92
CA ALA A 101 35.30 -16.21 7.12
C ALA A 101 35.95 -15.73 5.81
N ASP A 102 35.69 -16.43 4.70
CA ASP A 102 36.17 -16.04 3.38
C ASP A 102 35.59 -14.72 2.92
N CYS A 103 34.28 -14.50 3.07
CA CYS A 103 33.66 -13.22 2.75
C CYS A 103 34.28 -12.06 3.53
N ARG A 104 34.60 -12.24 4.82
CA ARG A 104 35.31 -11.22 5.62
C ARG A 104 36.72 -10.97 5.10
N ARG A 105 37.46 -12.03 4.73
CA ARG A 105 38.82 -11.95 4.21
C ARG A 105 38.88 -11.30 2.82
N LEU A 106 37.91 -11.62 1.97
CA LEU A 106 37.81 -11.13 0.59
C LEU A 106 37.29 -9.70 0.49
N SER A 107 36.56 -9.24 1.51
CA SER A 107 36.07 -7.86 1.62
C SER A 107 37.19 -6.90 2.00
N GLY A 108 37.31 -5.79 1.28
CA GLY A 108 38.36 -4.79 1.46
C GLY A 108 38.79 -4.17 0.13
N GLY A 109 39.55 -3.07 0.18
CA GLY A 109 40.12 -2.45 -1.02
C GLY A 109 39.09 -2.00 -2.07
N GLY A 110 37.88 -1.65 -1.66
CA GLY A 110 36.79 -1.27 -2.57
C GLY A 110 36.00 -2.44 -3.15
N PHE A 111 36.17 -3.65 -2.63
CA PHE A 111 35.36 -4.83 -2.98
C PHE A 111 34.62 -5.39 -1.75
N LEU A 112 33.38 -5.87 -1.94
CA LEU A 112 32.56 -6.46 -0.87
C LEU A 112 32.12 -7.88 -1.23
N ALA A 113 32.43 -8.85 -0.37
CA ALA A 113 31.91 -10.22 -0.45
C ALA A 113 30.91 -10.46 0.69
N VAL A 114 29.73 -11.00 0.37
CA VAL A 114 28.64 -11.18 1.34
C VAL A 114 28.16 -12.64 1.35
N PRO A 115 28.05 -13.27 2.53
CA PRO A 115 27.52 -14.62 2.66
C PRO A 115 25.99 -14.61 2.66
N GLY A 116 25.40 -15.68 2.15
CA GLY A 116 23.95 -15.87 2.11
C GLY A 116 23.58 -17.30 1.74
N ILE A 117 22.29 -17.59 1.81
CA ILE A 117 21.71 -18.89 1.51
C ILE A 117 20.41 -18.75 0.72
N THR A 118 20.16 -19.73 -0.14
CA THR A 118 18.81 -20.09 -0.58
C THR A 118 18.28 -21.23 0.30
N TYR A 119 16.99 -21.20 0.63
CA TYR A 119 16.34 -22.22 1.46
C TYR A 119 14.89 -22.44 1.05
N GLN A 120 14.30 -23.52 1.59
CA GLN A 120 12.88 -23.80 1.48
C GLN A 120 12.29 -24.09 2.85
N ASN A 121 11.02 -23.76 3.03
CA ASN A 121 10.22 -24.28 4.12
C ASN A 121 9.56 -25.62 3.74
N THR A 122 8.87 -26.28 4.67
CA THR A 122 8.22 -27.58 4.43
C THR A 122 7.03 -27.53 3.46
N ASP A 123 6.46 -26.35 3.18
CA ASP A 123 5.44 -26.18 2.15
C ASP A 123 6.05 -26.06 0.75
N GLY A 124 7.36 -25.76 0.65
CA GLY A 124 8.09 -25.64 -0.61
C GLY A 124 8.28 -24.21 -1.11
N ASN A 125 8.07 -23.19 -0.26
CA ASN A 125 8.35 -21.79 -0.62
C ASN A 125 9.84 -21.58 -0.88
N ASN A 126 10.20 -20.94 -1.99
CA ASN A 126 11.58 -20.68 -2.37
C ASN A 126 12.02 -19.29 -1.89
N GLU A 127 12.99 -19.29 -0.98
CA GLU A 127 13.42 -18.10 -0.27
C GLU A 127 14.94 -17.94 -0.25
N TYR A 128 15.38 -16.73 0.07
CA TYR A 128 16.79 -16.44 0.29
C TYR A 128 16.99 -15.39 1.38
N ALA A 129 18.17 -15.43 1.99
CA ALA A 129 18.65 -14.39 2.88
C ALA A 129 20.16 -14.21 2.70
N PHE A 130 20.63 -12.96 2.70
CA PHE A 130 22.05 -12.64 2.68
C PHE A 130 22.39 -11.47 3.61
N GLY A 131 23.62 -11.50 4.11
CA GLY A 131 24.15 -10.53 5.08
C GLY A 131 25.25 -11.16 5.94
N ASN A 132 26.21 -10.34 6.35
CA ASN A 132 27.36 -10.68 7.18
C ASN A 132 26.99 -11.14 8.59
N TYR A 133 25.81 -10.76 9.08
CA TYR A 133 25.31 -11.15 10.40
C TYR A 133 24.36 -12.34 10.37
N ILE A 134 24.23 -13.03 9.23
CA ILE A 134 23.43 -14.25 9.16
C ILE A 134 24.00 -15.32 10.09
N LYS A 135 23.11 -15.86 10.92
CA LYS A 135 23.33 -17.02 11.79
C LYS A 135 22.57 -18.20 11.21
N MET A 136 23.15 -19.40 11.21
CA MET A 136 22.41 -20.59 10.81
C MET A 136 21.26 -20.85 11.81
N PRO A 137 20.10 -21.33 11.33
CA PRO A 137 18.97 -21.62 12.20
C PRO A 137 19.28 -22.75 13.19
N SER A 138 18.63 -22.71 14.36
CA SER A 138 18.63 -23.85 15.30
C SER A 138 17.89 -25.05 14.68
N SER A 139 18.32 -26.27 15.00
CA SER A 139 17.61 -27.50 14.62
C SER A 139 16.15 -27.53 15.08
N LEU A 140 15.78 -26.74 16.10
CA LEU A 140 14.39 -26.58 16.54
C LEU A 140 13.48 -26.01 15.44
N LEU A 141 14.04 -25.19 14.56
CA LEU A 141 13.37 -24.51 13.45
C LEU A 141 13.33 -25.34 12.16
N LEU A 142 14.00 -26.51 12.13
CA LEU A 142 14.24 -27.29 10.91
C LEU A 142 13.55 -28.65 10.91
N SER A 143 13.07 -29.10 9.76
CA SER A 143 12.53 -30.45 9.53
C SER A 143 13.43 -31.54 10.12
N SER A 144 12.88 -32.75 10.31
CA SER A 144 13.61 -33.87 10.93
C SER A 144 14.89 -34.26 10.19
N ASP A 145 14.98 -34.00 8.89
CA ASP A 145 16.18 -34.17 8.06
C ASP A 145 17.15 -32.97 8.09
N GLY A 146 16.78 -31.88 8.77
CA GLY A 146 17.57 -30.65 8.89
C GLY A 146 17.63 -29.80 7.63
N LYS A 147 16.89 -30.14 6.56
CA LYS A 147 17.08 -29.51 5.23
C LYS A 147 16.11 -28.38 4.91
N ARG A 148 15.02 -28.25 5.65
CA ARG A 148 13.97 -27.24 5.41
C ARG A 148 13.53 -26.58 6.69
N PHE A 149 13.07 -25.33 6.61
CA PHE A 149 12.39 -24.67 7.72
C PHE A 149 11.03 -25.30 7.97
N LYS A 150 10.67 -25.53 9.23
CA LYS A 150 9.33 -26.03 9.57
C LYS A 150 8.28 -24.96 9.35
N VAL A 151 7.17 -25.38 8.76
CA VAL A 151 5.88 -24.70 8.95
C VAL A 151 5.19 -25.43 10.10
N TYR A 152 4.96 -24.73 11.22
CA TYR A 152 4.32 -25.35 12.38
C TYR A 152 2.82 -25.48 12.11
N LYS A 153 2.36 -26.71 11.89
CA LYS A 153 0.92 -27.03 11.81
C LYS A 153 0.35 -27.23 13.22
N ASP A 154 -0.94 -26.99 13.36
CA ASP A 154 -1.67 -27.13 14.63
C ASP A 154 -1.56 -28.58 15.14
N ASP A 155 -0.69 -28.83 16.13
CA ASP A 155 -0.54 -30.13 16.80
C ASP A 155 -1.39 -30.13 18.07
N PRO A 156 -2.42 -31.01 18.18
CA PRO A 156 -3.27 -31.12 19.37
C PRO A 156 -2.48 -31.38 20.67
N LYS A 157 -1.27 -31.95 20.59
CA LYS A 157 -0.38 -32.22 21.73
C LYS A 157 0.44 -31.00 22.16
N GLN A 158 0.55 -29.96 21.33
CA GLN A 158 1.31 -28.73 21.62
C GLN A 158 0.39 -27.56 22.03
N ARG A 159 -0.79 -27.90 22.56
CA ARG A 159 -1.88 -26.99 22.94
C ARG A 159 -1.47 -25.85 23.90
N TRP A 160 -0.33 -25.96 24.59
CA TRP A 160 0.25 -24.92 25.43
C TRP A 160 0.87 -23.74 24.65
N LEU A 161 1.15 -23.90 23.35
CA LEU A 161 1.63 -22.82 22.46
C LEU A 161 0.50 -21.86 22.00
N LYS A 162 -0.77 -22.12 22.34
CA LYS A 162 -1.93 -21.29 21.94
C LYS A 162 -1.85 -19.81 22.37
N ASN A 163 -1.01 -19.48 23.35
CA ASN A 163 -0.81 -18.10 23.81
C ASN A 163 0.43 -17.42 23.19
N ARG A 164 1.08 -18.08 22.21
CA ARG A 164 2.30 -17.62 21.52
C ARG A 164 2.02 -17.60 20.01
N SER A 165 1.21 -16.63 19.60
CA SER A 165 0.86 -16.41 18.19
C SER A 165 2.04 -15.97 17.31
N ASP A 166 3.23 -15.80 17.89
CA ASP A 166 4.46 -15.30 17.28
C ASP A 166 5.34 -16.37 16.59
N MET A 167 4.96 -17.66 16.66
CA MET A 167 5.87 -18.78 16.40
C MET A 167 5.54 -19.71 15.22
N TRP A 168 4.66 -19.36 14.28
CA TRP A 168 4.05 -20.37 13.40
C TRP A 168 4.82 -20.67 12.11
N ILE A 169 5.75 -19.81 11.72
CA ILE A 169 6.60 -19.98 10.52
C ILE A 169 8.05 -19.80 10.94
N ALA A 170 8.82 -20.89 10.91
CA ALA A 170 10.13 -20.95 11.53
C ALA A 170 11.15 -20.02 10.86
N ASP A 171 11.04 -19.79 9.56
CA ASP A 171 11.87 -18.85 8.80
C ASP A 171 11.59 -17.39 9.21
N LEU A 172 10.34 -16.96 9.39
CA LEU A 172 10.05 -15.64 9.96
C LEU A 172 10.62 -15.49 11.38
N VAL A 173 10.46 -16.48 12.25
CA VAL A 173 11.06 -16.44 13.60
C VAL A 173 12.58 -16.27 13.51
N TRP A 174 13.22 -16.99 12.58
CA TRP A 174 14.64 -16.85 12.32
C TRP A 174 15.01 -15.44 11.84
N LEU A 175 14.33 -14.92 10.81
CA LEU A 175 14.58 -13.59 10.24
C LEU A 175 14.35 -12.46 11.27
N TYR A 176 13.25 -12.53 12.04
CA TYR A 176 12.82 -11.48 12.95
C TYR A 176 13.57 -11.53 14.28
N GLN A 177 13.52 -12.68 14.95
CA GLN A 177 14.01 -12.81 16.32
C GLN A 177 15.50 -13.15 16.36
N SER A 178 15.98 -14.02 15.44
CA SER A 178 17.38 -14.47 15.47
C SER A 178 18.34 -13.53 14.74
N LEU A 179 17.90 -12.94 13.62
CA LEU A 179 18.70 -12.02 12.80
C LEU A 179 18.43 -10.54 13.08
N GLY A 180 17.33 -10.20 13.77
CA GLY A 180 17.01 -8.83 14.17
C GLY A 180 16.80 -7.85 12.99
N PHE A 181 16.48 -8.38 11.80
CA PHE A 181 16.35 -7.65 10.53
C PHE A 181 17.65 -7.07 9.95
N ASN A 182 18.83 -7.51 10.40
CA ASN A 182 20.13 -7.06 9.89
C ASN A 182 20.59 -7.87 8.67
N ASN A 183 19.69 -8.01 7.69
CA ASN A 183 19.88 -8.80 6.48
C ASN A 183 18.91 -8.36 5.38
N CYS A 184 19.27 -8.68 4.14
CA CYS A 184 18.31 -8.74 3.05
C CYS A 184 17.69 -10.14 2.99
N SER A 185 16.39 -10.22 2.77
CA SER A 185 15.69 -11.47 2.45
C SER A 185 14.60 -11.25 1.42
N GLY A 186 14.20 -12.32 0.75
CA GLY A 186 13.25 -12.27 -0.34
C GLY A 186 12.82 -13.66 -0.81
N TRP A 187 11.84 -13.65 -1.70
CA TRP A 187 11.36 -14.84 -2.41
C TRP A 187 11.79 -14.80 -3.87
N TYR A 188 11.88 -15.96 -4.50
CA TYR A 188 12.23 -16.11 -5.91
C TYR A 188 11.54 -17.35 -6.48
N ASN A 189 11.57 -17.52 -7.81
CA ASN A 189 10.96 -18.68 -8.46
C ASN A 189 9.47 -18.83 -8.09
N PHE A 190 8.74 -17.72 -8.17
CA PHE A 190 7.35 -17.57 -7.73
C PHE A 190 6.41 -18.59 -8.39
N SER A 191 6.67 -18.97 -9.64
CA SER A 191 5.95 -20.02 -10.37
C SER A 191 6.00 -21.40 -9.68
N LYS A 192 6.96 -21.63 -8.79
CA LYS A 192 7.08 -22.83 -7.96
C LYS A 192 6.73 -22.61 -6.49
N ASN A 193 6.37 -21.38 -6.10
CA ASN A 193 5.98 -21.09 -4.73
C ASN A 193 4.51 -21.46 -4.51
N PRO A 194 4.17 -22.08 -3.37
CA PRO A 194 2.79 -22.33 -2.99
C PRO A 194 2.09 -21.04 -2.48
N TYR A 195 2.87 -19.99 -2.19
CA TYR A 195 2.39 -18.72 -1.66
C TYR A 195 2.21 -17.70 -2.79
N PRO A 196 1.13 -16.89 -2.79
CA PRO A 196 0.94 -15.84 -3.77
C PRO A 196 2.07 -14.79 -3.72
N PHE A 197 2.55 -14.34 -4.88
CA PHE A 197 3.65 -13.35 -4.94
C PHE A 197 3.30 -12.02 -4.26
N HIS A 198 2.01 -11.65 -4.21
CA HIS A 198 1.57 -10.39 -3.63
C HIS A 198 1.63 -10.38 -2.09
N ASP A 199 1.85 -11.55 -1.48
CA ASP A 199 1.98 -11.76 -0.04
C ASP A 199 3.42 -11.68 0.48
N THR A 200 4.37 -11.11 -0.29
CA THR A 200 5.76 -10.92 0.17
C THR A 200 5.84 -9.95 1.36
N MET A 201 5.54 -10.47 2.54
CA MET A 201 5.63 -9.87 3.87
C MET A 201 6.96 -10.23 4.52
N GLY A 202 7.44 -9.40 5.45
CA GLY A 202 8.64 -9.69 6.23
C GLY A 202 9.96 -9.74 5.47
N VAL A 203 9.93 -9.57 4.15
CA VAL A 203 11.09 -9.65 3.25
C VAL A 203 11.21 -8.37 2.44
N ASN A 204 12.41 -7.80 2.32
CA ASN A 204 12.63 -6.48 1.71
C ASN A 204 13.12 -6.51 0.27
N THR A 205 13.30 -7.70 -0.30
CA THR A 205 13.79 -7.90 -1.66
C THR A 205 12.94 -8.94 -2.38
N MET A 206 12.98 -8.92 -3.71
CA MET A 206 12.21 -9.80 -4.58
C MET A 206 13.10 -10.27 -5.74
N GLY A 207 13.27 -11.58 -5.92
CA GLY A 207 14.01 -12.16 -7.03
C GLY A 207 13.17 -12.11 -8.32
N ILE A 208 13.19 -10.98 -9.02
CA ILE A 208 12.34 -10.75 -10.21
C ILE A 208 12.95 -11.34 -11.47
N ILE A 209 14.23 -11.68 -11.43
CA ILE A 209 14.91 -12.50 -12.42
C ILE A 209 15.66 -13.60 -11.69
N THR A 210 15.44 -14.85 -12.09
CA THR A 210 16.22 -16.00 -11.60
C THR A 210 16.88 -16.71 -12.78
N GLN A 211 18.18 -16.94 -12.70
CA GLN A 211 18.97 -17.59 -13.74
C GLN A 211 19.82 -18.71 -13.18
N GLU A 212 20.00 -19.78 -13.96
CA GLU A 212 20.84 -20.92 -13.64
C GLU A 212 21.29 -21.61 -14.94
N ASN A 213 22.52 -22.12 -14.99
CA ASN A 213 23.06 -22.91 -16.11
C ASN A 213 22.91 -22.22 -17.49
N GLY A 214 23.18 -20.91 -17.55
CA GLY A 214 23.15 -20.08 -18.75
C GLY A 214 21.75 -19.69 -19.23
N ARG A 215 20.70 -19.91 -18.42
CA ARG A 215 19.31 -19.70 -18.80
C ARG A 215 18.55 -18.90 -17.75
N THR A 216 17.57 -18.12 -18.20
CA THR A 216 16.58 -17.49 -17.32
C THR A 216 15.49 -18.50 -16.99
N LEU A 217 15.35 -18.84 -15.71
CA LEU A 217 14.32 -19.73 -15.19
C LEU A 217 13.00 -18.99 -15.00
N GLU A 218 13.07 -17.74 -14.55
CA GLU A 218 11.91 -16.89 -14.27
C GLU A 218 12.27 -15.42 -14.49
N LYS A 219 11.32 -14.64 -15.03
CA LYS A 219 11.38 -13.19 -15.18
C LYS A 219 9.98 -12.63 -14.96
N VAL A 220 9.77 -11.90 -13.86
CA VAL A 220 8.44 -11.43 -13.40
C VAL A 220 8.41 -9.94 -13.03
N PRO A 221 8.85 -9.03 -13.93
CA PRO A 221 8.79 -7.58 -13.67
C PRO A 221 7.36 -7.07 -13.42
N GLU A 222 6.33 -7.76 -13.93
CA GLU A 222 4.93 -7.46 -13.68
C GLU A 222 4.53 -7.70 -12.22
N TYR A 223 5.11 -8.70 -11.55
CA TYR A 223 4.87 -8.91 -10.11
C TYR A 223 5.52 -7.80 -9.29
N TYR A 224 6.69 -7.32 -9.73
CA TYR A 224 7.32 -6.17 -9.12
C TYR A 224 6.51 -4.87 -9.30
N GLY A 225 6.04 -4.61 -10.52
CA GLY A 225 5.17 -3.46 -10.80
C GLY A 225 3.90 -3.47 -9.94
N TYR A 226 3.32 -4.66 -9.71
CA TYR A 226 2.22 -4.85 -8.77
C TYR A 226 2.62 -4.47 -7.34
N GLN A 227 3.75 -4.97 -6.84
CA GLN A 227 4.20 -4.66 -5.48
C GLN A 227 4.54 -3.17 -5.30
N ALA A 228 5.14 -2.54 -6.30
CA ALA A 228 5.33 -1.09 -6.33
C ALA A 228 3.97 -0.36 -6.31
N ARG A 229 3.01 -0.76 -7.15
CA ARG A 229 1.65 -0.20 -7.15
C ARG A 229 0.93 -0.38 -5.83
N SER A 230 1.21 -1.45 -5.10
CA SER A 230 0.64 -1.74 -3.78
C SER A 230 1.46 -1.15 -2.63
N GLY A 231 2.36 -0.19 -2.89
CA GLY A 231 3.08 0.51 -1.83
C GLY A 231 3.98 -0.40 -1.00
N GLN A 232 4.51 -1.47 -1.60
CA GLN A 232 5.28 -2.47 -0.88
C GLN A 232 6.74 -2.12 -0.72
N PHE A 233 7.37 -1.32 -1.58
CA PHE A 233 8.79 -0.93 -1.44
C PHE A 233 9.79 -2.11 -1.38
N VAL A 234 9.60 -3.18 -2.17
CA VAL A 234 10.58 -4.28 -2.28
C VAL A 234 11.72 -3.91 -3.23
N TRP A 235 12.91 -4.45 -3.03
CA TRP A 235 14.02 -4.26 -3.98
C TRP A 235 13.98 -5.34 -5.05
N PRO A 236 13.94 -4.98 -6.35
CA PRO A 236 14.06 -5.96 -7.42
C PRO A 236 15.51 -6.46 -7.48
N LEU A 237 15.70 -7.79 -7.46
CA LEU A 237 16.99 -8.44 -7.60
C LEU A 237 17.01 -9.41 -8.78
N ALA A 238 18.20 -9.53 -9.39
CA ALA A 238 18.54 -10.62 -10.29
C ALA A 238 19.37 -11.64 -9.51
N LEU A 239 18.86 -12.87 -9.40
CA LEU A 239 19.52 -14.01 -8.77
C LEU A 239 20.14 -14.89 -9.86
N THR A 240 21.46 -14.91 -9.92
CA THR A 240 22.23 -15.69 -10.89
C THR A 240 22.93 -16.83 -10.15
N LEU A 241 22.25 -17.98 -10.08
CA LEU A 241 22.68 -19.16 -9.31
C LEU A 241 23.78 -19.92 -10.07
N MET A 242 25.02 -19.43 -9.97
CA MET A 242 26.19 -20.03 -10.64
C MET A 242 26.70 -21.27 -9.90
N LYS A 243 27.18 -22.25 -10.66
CA LYS A 243 27.89 -23.43 -10.17
C LYS A 243 29.41 -23.31 -10.32
N SER A 244 29.90 -22.52 -11.28
CA SER A 244 31.33 -22.29 -11.49
C SER A 244 31.65 -20.81 -11.68
N ALA A 245 32.85 -20.39 -11.25
CA ALA A 245 33.36 -19.04 -11.48
C ALA A 245 33.57 -18.69 -12.96
N ASP A 246 33.72 -19.69 -13.84
CA ASP A 246 33.84 -19.46 -15.30
C ASP A 246 32.54 -18.92 -15.92
N GLU A 247 31.41 -19.13 -15.25
CA GLU A 247 30.12 -18.58 -15.67
C GLU A 247 30.05 -17.05 -15.56
N ILE A 248 31.00 -16.39 -14.88
CA ILE A 248 31.11 -14.92 -14.88
C ILE A 248 31.28 -14.38 -16.31
N SER A 249 31.90 -15.14 -17.21
CA SER A 249 32.00 -14.77 -18.63
C SER A 249 30.63 -14.63 -19.33
N LEU A 250 29.57 -15.23 -18.80
CA LEU A 250 28.21 -15.07 -19.32
C LEU A 250 27.58 -13.72 -18.92
N LEU A 251 28.07 -13.07 -17.86
CA LEU A 251 27.69 -11.69 -17.51
C LEU A 251 28.27 -10.71 -18.54
N GLU A 252 29.55 -10.88 -18.89
CA GLU A 252 30.24 -10.06 -19.89
C GLU A 252 29.58 -10.17 -21.28
N LYS A 253 29.07 -11.36 -21.62
CA LYS A 253 28.31 -11.61 -22.86
C LYS A 253 26.86 -11.09 -22.82
N GLY A 254 26.41 -10.53 -21.70
CA GLY A 254 25.02 -10.06 -21.52
C GLY A 254 23.98 -11.18 -21.47
N VAL A 255 24.39 -12.43 -21.24
CA VAL A 255 23.47 -13.56 -21.04
C VAL A 255 22.88 -13.50 -19.63
N TYR A 256 23.72 -13.24 -18.65
CA TYR A 256 23.30 -13.07 -17.26
C TYR A 256 23.09 -11.61 -16.88
N TYR A 257 22.16 -11.39 -15.96
CA TYR A 257 21.92 -10.12 -15.31
C TYR A 257 22.87 -9.96 -14.12
N GLN A 258 23.28 -8.71 -13.92
CA GLN A 258 23.96 -8.24 -12.72
C GLN A 258 23.08 -7.25 -11.96
N ASN A 259 23.45 -6.98 -10.72
CA ASN A 259 22.80 -6.00 -9.86
C ASN A 259 23.69 -4.75 -9.78
N VAL A 260 23.06 -3.58 -9.71
CA VAL A 260 23.72 -2.28 -9.57
C VAL A 260 23.15 -1.58 -8.34
N VAL A 261 24.02 -1.08 -7.47
CA VAL A 261 23.65 -0.41 -6.22
C VAL A 261 24.38 0.93 -6.11
N GLY A 262 23.63 2.02 -6.08
CA GLY A 262 24.15 3.35 -5.78
C GLY A 262 24.53 3.46 -4.31
N ALA A 263 25.81 3.74 -4.04
CA ALA A 263 26.32 3.98 -2.70
C ALA A 263 27.53 4.91 -2.71
N ASP A 264 27.77 5.59 -1.60
CA ASP A 264 28.98 6.35 -1.30
C ASP A 264 30.07 5.38 -0.80
N GLY A 265 30.61 4.61 -1.74
CA GLY A 265 31.63 3.62 -1.50
C GLY A 265 31.14 2.34 -0.80
N CYS A 266 32.08 1.41 -0.62
CA CYS A 266 31.78 0.07 -0.08
C CYS A 266 31.34 0.08 1.40
N ALA A 267 31.68 1.12 2.17
CA ALA A 267 31.27 1.22 3.57
C ALA A 267 29.75 1.41 3.69
N GLN A 268 29.16 2.26 2.84
CA GLN A 268 27.71 2.43 2.81
C GLN A 268 27.03 1.21 2.17
N LEU A 269 27.62 0.62 1.13
CA LEU A 269 27.12 -0.66 0.56
C LEU A 269 27.06 -1.76 1.62
N PHE A 270 28.09 -1.87 2.47
CA PHE A 270 28.09 -2.78 3.62
C PHE A 270 26.95 -2.46 4.58
N LYS A 271 26.73 -1.19 4.95
CA LYS A 271 25.63 -0.80 5.85
C LYS A 271 24.27 -1.18 5.25
N LEU A 272 24.08 -0.97 3.95
CA LEU A 272 22.84 -1.32 3.25
C LEU A 272 22.55 -2.82 3.39
N PHE A 273 23.48 -3.71 3.06
CA PHE A 273 23.23 -5.15 3.13
C PHE A 273 23.13 -5.75 4.54
N ASN A 274 23.64 -5.05 5.57
CA ASN A 274 23.90 -5.64 6.89
C ASN A 274 23.17 -4.96 8.04
N THR A 275 22.35 -3.95 7.78
CA THR A 275 21.62 -3.27 8.84
C THR A 275 20.15 -3.17 8.46
N ARG A 276 19.33 -2.75 9.41
CA ARG A 276 17.95 -2.38 9.11
C ARG A 276 17.83 -1.28 8.06
N TRP A 277 18.91 -0.61 7.62
CA TRP A 277 18.82 0.43 6.60
C TRP A 277 18.28 -0.05 5.26
N ALA A 278 18.51 -1.29 4.83
CA ALA A 278 17.86 -1.81 3.61
C ALA A 278 16.34 -2.04 3.77
N ARG A 279 15.85 -2.12 5.01
CA ARG A 279 14.43 -2.34 5.35
C ARG A 279 13.73 -1.04 5.77
N MET A 280 14.46 -0.21 6.48
CA MET A 280 14.15 1.16 6.88
C MET A 280 14.59 2.16 5.82
N ALA A 281 14.92 1.72 4.61
CA ALA A 281 15.24 2.51 3.42
C ALA A 281 13.96 3.24 2.97
N ARG A 282 13.56 4.10 3.89
CA ARG A 282 12.58 5.15 3.91
C ARG A 282 13.43 6.41 3.84
N ASN A 283 12.94 7.41 3.12
CA ASN A 283 13.50 8.76 3.05
C ASN A 283 13.47 9.53 4.40
N LEU A 284 13.45 8.83 5.55
CA LEU A 284 13.52 9.40 6.89
C LEU A 284 14.94 9.70 7.35
N TYR A 285 15.97 9.14 6.69
CA TYR A 285 17.36 9.34 7.08
C TYR A 285 18.12 10.11 5.98
N PRO A 286 18.75 11.25 6.32
CA PRO A 286 19.52 12.06 5.36
C PRO A 286 20.63 11.30 4.62
N GLU A 287 21.05 10.15 5.15
CA GLU A 287 22.14 9.31 4.62
C GLU A 287 21.67 8.17 3.69
N THR A 288 20.37 8.07 3.39
CA THR A 288 19.86 7.07 2.43
C THR A 288 19.86 7.64 1.01
N PRO A 289 20.47 6.93 0.02
CA PRO A 289 20.52 7.43 -1.36
C PRO A 289 19.11 7.58 -1.95
N PRO A 290 18.88 8.57 -2.82
CA PRO A 290 17.62 8.70 -3.54
C PRO A 290 17.36 7.41 -4.33
N PHE A 291 16.18 6.82 -4.15
CA PHE A 291 15.87 5.41 -4.46
C PHE A 291 15.82 5.00 -5.95
N GLY A 292 16.40 5.78 -6.86
CA GLY A 292 16.54 5.42 -8.28
C GLY A 292 17.88 4.76 -8.67
N MET A 293 18.78 4.51 -7.71
CA MET A 293 20.13 3.98 -7.98
C MET A 293 20.31 2.49 -7.71
N PHE A 294 19.22 1.75 -7.46
CA PHE A 294 19.23 0.29 -7.48
C PHE A 294 18.69 -0.16 -8.83
N SER A 295 19.40 -1.01 -9.54
CA SER A 295 18.89 -1.60 -10.78
C SER A 295 19.43 -3.00 -11.03
N ILE A 296 18.76 -3.72 -11.91
CA ILE A 296 19.25 -4.96 -12.51
C ILE A 296 19.48 -4.74 -13.99
N THR A 297 20.51 -5.39 -14.55
CA THR A 297 20.86 -5.20 -15.97
C THR A 297 21.69 -6.33 -16.54
N ASN A 298 21.48 -6.68 -17.81
CA ASN A 298 22.43 -7.47 -18.60
C ASN A 298 23.03 -6.66 -19.77
N GLY A 299 22.88 -5.34 -19.79
CA GLY A 299 23.44 -4.46 -20.82
C GLY A 299 23.29 -2.98 -20.45
N PRO A 300 22.11 -2.36 -20.69
CA PRO A 300 21.90 -0.93 -20.44
C PRO A 300 22.16 -0.50 -18.99
N LEU A 301 22.54 0.76 -18.79
CA LEU A 301 22.65 1.38 -17.46
C LEU A 301 21.63 2.50 -17.34
N ILE A 302 20.96 2.58 -16.18
CA ILE A 302 19.98 3.61 -15.87
C ILE A 302 20.46 4.39 -14.64
N GLU A 303 20.52 5.70 -14.77
CA GLU A 303 20.72 6.65 -13.69
C GLU A 303 19.41 7.42 -13.50
N LEU A 304 18.61 7.04 -12.50
CA LEU A 304 17.35 7.70 -12.16
C LEU A 304 17.53 8.55 -10.90
N ASN A 305 17.34 9.86 -11.03
CA ASN A 305 17.49 10.84 -9.96
C ASN A 305 16.17 11.57 -9.72
N MET A 306 15.67 11.47 -8.50
CA MET A 306 14.47 12.15 -8.04
C MET A 306 14.71 12.65 -6.60
N PRO A 307 14.61 13.97 -6.32
CA PRO A 307 14.71 14.47 -4.95
C PRO A 307 13.52 13.99 -4.13
N ARG A 308 13.59 13.98 -2.81
CA ARG A 308 12.38 13.79 -2.00
C ARG A 308 11.37 14.89 -2.36
N GLY A 309 10.14 14.52 -2.71
CA GLY A 309 9.06 15.50 -2.81
C GLY A 309 8.81 16.09 -1.42
N ASP A 310 8.87 17.41 -1.29
CA ASP A 310 8.74 18.07 0.00
C ASP A 310 7.52 17.60 0.78
N THR A 311 7.76 17.38 2.06
CA THR A 311 6.77 16.92 3.02
C THR A 311 6.00 18.09 3.61
N ASP A 312 4.74 18.22 3.21
CA ASP A 312 3.78 19.22 3.69
C ASP A 312 3.67 19.27 5.22
N VAL A 313 4.05 20.38 5.84
CA VAL A 313 3.81 20.64 7.26
C VAL A 313 2.59 21.54 7.52
N GLN A 314 1.96 22.08 6.47
CA GLN A 314 0.95 23.15 6.57
C GLN A 314 -0.48 22.70 6.25
N GLY A 315 -0.69 21.57 5.57
CA GLY A 315 -2.02 20.99 5.37
C GLY A 315 -2.92 21.79 4.41
N ASP A 316 -2.33 22.55 3.48
CA ASP A 316 -3.06 23.23 2.40
C ASP A 316 -3.05 22.39 1.13
N ILE A 317 -4.23 21.89 0.76
CA ILE A 317 -4.44 21.04 -0.42
C ILE A 317 -4.23 21.79 -1.74
N TYR A 318 -4.24 23.12 -1.73
CA TYR A 318 -3.99 23.97 -2.90
C TYR A 318 -2.53 24.43 -3.01
N ASN A 319 -1.67 24.11 -2.05
CA ASN A 319 -0.28 24.55 -2.06
C ASN A 319 0.44 24.00 -3.31
N PRO A 320 0.93 24.88 -4.21
CA PRO A 320 1.53 24.47 -5.47
C PRO A 320 2.81 23.67 -5.25
N ASN A 321 3.60 23.98 -4.22
CA ASN A 321 4.89 23.32 -3.93
C ASN A 321 4.75 21.80 -3.68
N LEU A 322 3.53 21.35 -3.37
CA LEU A 322 3.23 19.96 -3.05
C LEU A 322 2.74 19.14 -4.24
N GLN A 323 2.55 19.76 -5.40
CA GLN A 323 1.84 19.18 -6.54
C GLN A 323 2.77 18.65 -7.63
N GLU A 324 4.09 18.74 -7.47
CA GLU A 324 5.05 18.38 -8.52
C GLU A 324 6.28 17.67 -7.97
N TRP A 325 6.92 16.89 -8.84
CA TRP A 325 8.06 16.08 -8.46
C TRP A 325 9.11 16.02 -9.56
N GLN A 326 10.29 16.60 -9.29
CA GLN A 326 11.37 16.69 -10.26
C GLN A 326 11.94 15.31 -10.60
N ILE A 327 12.28 15.11 -11.87
CA ILE A 327 12.89 13.87 -12.36
C ILE A 327 14.02 14.19 -13.33
N SER A 328 15.12 13.46 -13.19
CA SER A 328 16.19 13.38 -14.18
C SER A 328 16.57 11.92 -14.38
N MET A 329 16.56 11.47 -15.62
CA MET A 329 16.89 10.10 -16.00
C MET A 329 17.89 10.12 -17.15
N LYS A 330 18.95 9.35 -17.01
CA LYS A 330 19.90 9.07 -18.08
C LYS A 330 20.00 7.57 -18.29
N VAL A 331 19.91 7.14 -19.54
CA VAL A 331 20.04 5.74 -19.93
C VAL A 331 21.15 5.62 -20.95
N SER A 332 22.02 4.63 -20.79
CA SER A 332 23.09 4.36 -21.74
C SER A 332 23.19 2.87 -22.11
N SER A 333 23.57 2.59 -23.36
CA SER A 333 23.91 1.24 -23.84
C SER A 333 24.96 1.35 -24.94
N ASP A 334 25.96 0.46 -24.89
CA ASP A 334 27.01 0.31 -25.90
C ASP A 334 26.46 -0.12 -27.27
N ALA A 335 25.40 -0.93 -27.28
CA ALA A 335 24.71 -1.37 -28.50
C ALA A 335 23.79 -0.27 -29.09
N GLY A 336 23.28 0.64 -28.25
CA GLY A 336 22.26 1.61 -28.65
C GLY A 336 20.86 1.21 -28.18
N LEU A 337 20.04 2.19 -27.83
CA LEU A 337 18.77 1.98 -27.13
C LEU A 337 17.61 1.76 -28.10
N GLN A 338 16.82 0.72 -27.84
CA GLN A 338 15.57 0.44 -28.55
C GLN A 338 14.40 1.19 -27.89
N GLU A 339 14.28 1.09 -26.58
CA GLU A 339 13.11 1.56 -25.82
C GLU A 339 13.48 1.93 -24.38
N VAL A 340 12.84 2.98 -23.87
CA VAL A 340 12.92 3.36 -22.45
C VAL A 340 11.50 3.63 -21.95
N LEU A 341 11.09 2.96 -20.88
CA LEU A 341 9.80 3.10 -20.23
C LEU A 341 9.97 3.79 -18.88
N LEU A 342 9.10 4.74 -18.57
CA LEU A 342 8.90 5.26 -17.23
C LEU A 342 7.58 4.69 -16.69
N MET A 343 7.67 4.05 -15.53
CA MET A 343 6.58 3.32 -14.90
C MET A 343 6.05 4.07 -13.68
N ASP A 344 4.77 3.92 -13.35
CA ASP A 344 4.14 4.25 -12.07
C ASP A 344 3.44 2.99 -11.54
N GLY A 345 4.11 2.25 -10.66
CA GLY A 345 3.69 0.90 -10.27
C GLY A 345 3.69 -0.05 -11.46
N ASP A 346 2.52 -0.54 -11.85
CA ASP A 346 2.29 -1.45 -12.97
C ASP A 346 1.94 -0.74 -14.29
N THR A 347 1.88 0.60 -14.29
CA THR A 347 1.41 1.39 -15.43
C THR A 347 2.56 2.11 -16.12
N VAL A 348 2.65 2.00 -17.46
CA VAL A 348 3.58 2.81 -18.25
C VAL A 348 3.05 4.24 -18.34
N ILE A 349 3.80 5.21 -17.83
CA ILE A 349 3.42 6.64 -17.90
C ILE A 349 4.16 7.39 -19.01
N ARG A 350 5.34 6.91 -19.43
CA ARG A 350 6.04 7.41 -20.64
C ARG A 350 6.70 6.25 -21.36
N ARG A 351 6.71 6.32 -22.69
CA ARG A 351 7.40 5.38 -23.56
C ARG A 351 8.24 6.13 -24.56
N PHE A 352 9.56 6.00 -24.46
CA PHE A 352 10.51 6.65 -25.35
C PHE A 352 11.09 5.67 -26.35
N LEU A 353 11.32 6.13 -27.57
CA LEU A 353 11.93 5.36 -28.66
C LEU A 353 13.18 6.09 -29.16
N PRO A 354 14.36 5.84 -28.54
CA PRO A 354 15.59 6.58 -28.85
C PRO A 354 16.20 6.29 -30.23
N LYS A 355 15.66 5.32 -30.99
CA LYS A 355 16.08 4.95 -32.35
C LYS A 355 17.58 4.58 -32.45
N GLY A 356 18.06 3.73 -31.54
CA GLY A 356 19.43 3.23 -31.54
C GLY A 356 20.47 4.20 -30.96
N LYS A 357 20.07 5.37 -30.44
CA LYS A 357 20.98 6.26 -29.71
C LYS A 357 21.62 5.54 -28.53
N LYS A 358 22.93 5.73 -28.35
CA LYS A 358 23.69 5.13 -27.22
C LYS A 358 23.38 5.76 -25.88
N VAL A 359 22.89 7.00 -25.87
CA VAL A 359 22.50 7.72 -24.66
C VAL A 359 21.13 8.37 -24.88
N PHE A 360 20.27 8.25 -23.87
CA PHE A 360 18.98 8.92 -23.77
C PHE A 360 18.93 9.69 -22.46
N GLU A 361 18.47 10.94 -22.51
CA GLU A 361 18.31 11.79 -21.34
C GLU A 361 16.88 12.35 -21.30
N TYR A 362 16.31 12.37 -20.09
CA TYR A 362 14.99 12.92 -19.82
C TYR A 362 15.04 13.71 -18.53
N LYS A 363 14.64 14.98 -18.58
CA LYS A 363 14.54 15.86 -17.41
C LYS A 363 13.21 16.59 -17.47
N SER A 364 12.44 16.51 -16.39
CA SER A 364 11.09 17.08 -16.33
C SER A 364 10.64 17.24 -14.86
N ALA A 365 9.39 17.66 -14.68
CA ALA A 365 8.66 17.56 -13.43
C ALA A 365 7.40 16.72 -13.68
N LEU A 366 7.20 15.70 -12.84
CA LEU A 366 5.99 14.90 -12.85
C LEU A 366 4.91 15.60 -12.01
N SER A 367 3.67 15.53 -12.47
CA SER A 367 2.49 15.81 -11.65
C SER A 367 2.51 14.92 -10.39
N LYS A 368 2.15 15.47 -9.23
CA LYS A 368 1.99 14.76 -7.94
C LYS A 368 0.51 14.75 -7.55
N GLU A 369 -0.31 14.22 -8.45
CA GLU A 369 -1.76 14.04 -8.27
C GLU A 369 -2.10 12.85 -7.35
N ARG A 370 -1.12 11.96 -7.14
CA ARG A 370 -1.19 10.79 -6.26
C ARG A 370 0.20 10.46 -5.72
N GLN A 371 0.24 9.57 -4.74
CA GLN A 371 1.44 8.88 -4.31
C GLN A 371 1.86 7.89 -5.41
N LYS A 372 2.94 8.25 -6.13
CA LYS A 372 3.49 7.53 -7.29
C LYS A 372 4.62 6.60 -6.87
N TYR A 373 4.89 5.60 -7.71
CA TYR A 373 5.97 4.61 -7.52
C TYR A 373 6.75 4.48 -8.82
N ILE A 374 7.70 5.38 -9.00
CA ILE A 374 8.40 5.61 -10.26
C ILE A 374 9.62 4.73 -10.38
N TRP A 375 9.64 3.90 -11.43
CA TRP A 375 10.80 3.12 -11.84
C TRP A 375 10.92 3.14 -13.36
N ALA A 376 12.08 2.72 -13.87
CA ALA A 376 12.38 2.74 -15.30
C ALA A 376 12.77 1.36 -15.82
N VAL A 377 12.40 1.11 -17.07
CA VAL A 377 12.83 -0.07 -17.83
C VAL A 377 13.50 0.40 -19.11
N ALA A 378 14.66 -0.16 -19.45
CA ALA A 378 15.35 0.12 -20.70
C ALA A 378 15.60 -1.18 -21.45
N LYS A 379 15.51 -1.12 -22.78
CA LYS A 379 15.87 -2.20 -23.70
C LYS A 379 16.77 -1.67 -24.80
N ASP A 380 17.84 -2.38 -25.11
CA ASP A 380 18.72 -2.05 -26.23
C ASP A 380 18.39 -2.83 -27.51
N ILE A 381 19.07 -2.48 -28.60
CA ILE A 381 18.83 -3.09 -29.92
C ILE A 381 19.21 -4.57 -30.00
N HIS A 382 19.99 -5.09 -29.04
CA HIS A 382 20.31 -6.51 -28.93
C HIS A 382 19.32 -7.25 -28.00
N GLY A 383 18.34 -6.54 -27.46
CA GLY A 383 17.34 -7.10 -26.56
C GLY A 383 17.82 -7.27 -25.11
N ARG A 384 18.97 -6.72 -24.74
CA ARG A 384 19.41 -6.64 -23.34
C ARG A 384 18.62 -5.54 -22.63
N GLU A 385 18.39 -5.71 -21.34
CA GLU A 385 17.45 -4.91 -20.56
C GLU A 385 18.07 -4.42 -19.25
N ALA A 386 17.49 -3.34 -18.73
CA ALA A 386 17.74 -2.86 -17.38
C ALA A 386 16.44 -2.42 -16.71
N MET A 387 16.35 -2.56 -15.39
CA MET A 387 15.18 -2.18 -14.59
C MET A 387 15.63 -1.56 -13.27
N THR A 388 15.12 -0.38 -12.94
CA THR A 388 15.42 0.27 -11.64
C THR A 388 14.46 -0.18 -10.55
N ARG A 389 14.84 0.10 -9.30
CA ARG A 389 13.90 0.16 -8.19
C ARG A 389 12.98 1.38 -8.33
N ASP A 390 11.82 1.27 -7.71
CA ASP A 390 10.82 2.30 -7.51
C ASP A 390 11.25 3.35 -6.49
N THR A 391 10.98 4.62 -6.82
CA THR A 391 11.02 5.75 -5.90
C THR A 391 9.59 6.25 -5.71
N ASP A 392 9.24 6.72 -4.52
CA ASP A 392 7.90 7.22 -4.22
C ASP A 392 7.83 8.71 -3.84
N CYS A 393 6.63 9.25 -3.92
CA CYS A 393 6.28 10.55 -3.37
C CYS A 393 5.05 10.44 -2.47
N ASP A 394 5.03 11.15 -1.33
CA ASP A 394 3.92 11.11 -0.38
C ASP A 394 3.36 12.51 -0.03
N SER A 395 2.20 12.58 0.61
CA SER A 395 1.56 13.83 1.07
C SER A 395 1.09 13.66 2.51
N TRP A 396 1.37 14.61 3.40
CA TRP A 396 0.91 14.51 4.78
C TRP A 396 -0.59 14.74 4.95
N LEU A 397 -1.27 15.27 3.93
CA LEU A 397 -2.71 15.39 3.95
C LEU A 397 -3.38 14.02 4.04
N MET A 398 -2.88 13.02 3.30
CA MET A 398 -3.21 11.62 3.48
C MET A 398 -2.03 10.76 3.03
N ARG A 399 -1.28 10.26 4.01
CA ARG A 399 -0.02 9.56 3.81
C ARG A 399 -0.18 8.07 4.04
N GLU A 400 0.08 7.27 3.03
CA GLU A 400 0.19 5.82 3.16
C GLU A 400 1.66 5.40 3.20
N GLN A 401 2.02 4.49 4.11
CA GLN A 401 3.39 3.98 4.22
C GLN A 401 3.45 2.54 4.72
N GLN A 402 4.40 1.76 4.21
CA GLN A 402 4.66 0.40 4.69
C GLN A 402 5.48 0.43 5.99
N CYS A 403 5.09 -0.35 6.99
CA CYS A 403 5.88 -0.55 8.20
C CYS A 403 7.22 -1.23 7.89
N ALA A 404 8.25 -0.99 8.72
CA ALA A 404 9.60 -1.50 8.50
C ALA A 404 9.73 -3.02 8.63
N ASP A 405 8.83 -3.66 9.40
CA ASP A 405 8.71 -5.12 9.45
C ASP A 405 7.97 -5.70 8.24
N ARG A 406 7.38 -4.83 7.41
CA ARG A 406 6.68 -5.13 6.17
C ARG A 406 5.42 -6.00 6.33
N ALA A 407 4.82 -6.01 7.51
CA ALA A 407 3.58 -6.74 7.78
C ALA A 407 2.34 -5.89 7.44
N ASN A 408 2.34 -4.60 7.79
CA ASN A 408 1.17 -3.73 7.69
C ASN A 408 1.47 -2.37 7.02
N GLN A 409 0.44 -1.80 6.41
CA GLN A 409 0.46 -0.43 5.90
C GLN A 409 -0.17 0.51 6.93
N LEU A 410 0.44 1.67 7.09
CA LEU A 410 0.05 2.68 8.05
C LEU A 410 -0.46 3.90 7.29
N LEU A 411 -1.53 4.51 7.77
CA LEU A 411 -2.10 5.71 7.18
C LEU A 411 -2.27 6.81 8.23
N ASP A 412 -1.78 8.01 7.93
CA ASP A 412 -1.97 9.21 8.76
C ASP A 412 -2.29 10.47 7.94
N SER A 413 -2.86 11.46 8.61
CA SER A 413 -3.19 12.76 8.05
C SER A 413 -2.83 13.86 9.05
N ARG A 414 -2.19 14.92 8.54
CA ARG A 414 -1.89 16.15 9.24
C ARG A 414 -2.50 17.31 8.49
N GLN A 415 -3.29 18.11 9.20
CA GLN A 415 -3.90 19.33 8.69
C GLN A 415 -3.80 20.43 9.74
N VAL A 416 -4.27 21.62 9.41
CA VAL A 416 -4.34 22.76 10.32
C VAL A 416 -5.81 23.17 10.46
N ARG A 417 -6.25 23.41 11.70
CA ARG A 417 -7.60 23.94 11.98
C ARG A 417 -7.70 25.42 11.62
N ALA A 418 -8.92 25.94 11.55
CA ALA A 418 -9.16 27.36 11.30
C ALA A 418 -8.51 28.28 12.36
N ASP A 419 -8.33 27.80 13.60
CA ASP A 419 -7.65 28.51 14.70
C ASP A 419 -6.11 28.40 14.66
N GLY A 420 -5.55 27.77 13.62
CA GLY A 420 -4.11 27.55 13.45
C GLY A 420 -3.56 26.36 14.23
N THR A 421 -4.37 25.65 15.02
CA THR A 421 -3.88 24.50 15.80
C THR A 421 -3.73 23.23 14.95
N PRO A 422 -2.74 22.37 15.23
CA PRO A 422 -2.52 21.15 14.46
C PRO A 422 -3.66 20.14 14.61
N PHE A 423 -4.14 19.59 13.50
CA PHE A 423 -5.06 18.47 13.45
C PHE A 423 -4.30 17.23 13.00
N PHE A 424 -4.21 16.23 13.88
CA PHE A 424 -3.51 14.98 13.57
C PHE A 424 -4.44 13.79 13.79
N VAL A 425 -4.72 13.08 12.71
CA VAL A 425 -5.50 11.84 12.74
C VAL A 425 -4.68 10.72 12.14
N GLY A 426 -4.81 9.55 12.74
CA GLY A 426 -4.16 8.34 12.29
C GLY A 426 -5.23 7.30 12.10
N TYR A 427 -5.17 6.58 11.00
CA TYR A 427 -6.24 5.69 10.59
C TYR A 427 -6.06 4.26 11.12
N GLY A 428 -5.21 4.10 12.14
CA GLY A 428 -4.87 2.81 12.75
C GLY A 428 -4.08 1.88 11.82
N GLY A 429 -3.71 0.69 12.33
CA GLY A 429 -3.01 -0.35 11.55
C GLY A 429 -3.88 -1.09 10.53
N ASP A 430 -5.17 -0.75 10.40
CA ASP A 430 -6.11 -1.36 9.45
C ASP A 430 -6.96 -0.24 8.84
N THR A 431 -6.69 0.07 7.57
CA THR A 431 -7.11 1.30 6.91
C THR A 431 -8.06 0.98 5.75
N ALA A 432 -8.41 1.98 4.92
CA ALA A 432 -9.03 1.68 3.63
C ALA A 432 -8.12 0.83 2.71
N MET A 433 -6.86 0.61 3.09
CA MET A 433 -5.97 -0.30 2.38
C MET A 433 -6.26 -1.76 2.72
N PRO A 434 -6.23 -2.63 1.70
CA PRO A 434 -6.41 -4.07 1.82
C PRO A 434 -5.35 -4.76 2.71
N ASP A 435 -5.76 -5.84 3.37
CA ASP A 435 -4.88 -6.64 4.22
C ASP A 435 -3.98 -7.54 3.36
N LYS A 436 -2.88 -8.02 3.94
CA LYS A 436 -2.08 -9.10 3.37
C LYS A 436 -2.49 -10.41 4.02
N GLY A 437 -2.62 -11.46 3.20
CA GLY A 437 -3.07 -12.75 3.66
C GLY A 437 -4.57 -12.82 3.97
N PRO A 438 -5.02 -13.17 5.21
CA PRO A 438 -6.44 -13.37 5.48
C PRO A 438 -7.25 -12.08 5.31
N TRP A 439 -8.42 -12.20 4.67
CA TRP A 439 -9.36 -11.10 4.55
C TRP A 439 -9.95 -10.75 5.93
N ASN A 440 -9.33 -9.79 6.63
CA ASN A 440 -9.78 -9.30 7.94
C ASN A 440 -10.73 -8.09 7.77
N ALA A 441 -10.45 -7.21 6.79
CA ALA A 441 -11.26 -6.05 6.41
C ALA A 441 -11.77 -5.23 7.59
N ARG A 442 -10.84 -4.94 8.49
CA ARG A 442 -11.13 -4.14 9.67
C ARG A 442 -11.16 -2.67 9.29
N ILE A 443 -12.28 -2.01 9.55
CA ILE A 443 -12.49 -0.57 9.30
C ILE A 443 -12.72 0.14 10.64
N LYS A 444 -11.96 1.22 10.87
CA LYS A 444 -11.87 1.93 12.16
C LYS A 444 -12.26 3.42 12.06
N PRO A 445 -13.54 3.78 11.79
CA PRO A 445 -13.94 5.18 11.70
C PRO A 445 -13.67 5.96 12.99
N VAL A 446 -13.98 5.38 14.14
CA VAL A 446 -13.73 6.00 15.46
C VAL A 446 -12.22 6.09 15.76
N GLY A 447 -11.45 5.09 15.32
CA GLY A 447 -10.00 5.02 15.53
C GLY A 447 -9.23 6.22 14.96
N CYS A 448 -9.79 6.87 13.93
CA CYS A 448 -9.22 8.07 13.30
C CYS A 448 -8.86 9.17 14.31
N PHE A 449 -9.68 9.35 15.35
CA PHE A 449 -9.55 10.47 16.29
C PHE A 449 -8.60 10.18 17.45
N VAL A 450 -8.16 8.94 17.65
CA VAL A 450 -7.43 8.50 18.87
C VAL A 450 -6.20 9.37 19.15
N PHE A 451 -5.52 9.84 18.11
CA PHE A 451 -4.31 10.66 18.19
C PHE A 451 -4.56 12.14 18.46
N ASP A 452 -5.74 12.64 18.09
CA ASP A 452 -6.07 14.03 18.25
C ASP A 452 -6.43 14.34 19.70
N LYS A 453 -5.85 15.40 20.25
CA LYS A 453 -6.07 15.80 21.65
C LYS A 453 -7.43 16.46 21.89
N LYS A 454 -8.06 17.02 20.86
CA LYS A 454 -9.35 17.72 20.98
C LYS A 454 -10.53 16.78 20.69
N LEU A 455 -10.39 15.87 19.72
CA LEU A 455 -11.47 14.99 19.23
C LEU A 455 -11.44 13.55 19.77
N GLY A 456 -10.30 13.12 20.31
CA GLY A 456 -10.12 11.76 20.83
C GLY A 456 -9.49 11.76 22.22
N VAL A 457 -8.47 10.92 22.40
CA VAL A 457 -7.82 10.69 23.70
C VAL A 457 -6.36 11.16 23.72
N GLY A 458 -5.86 11.77 22.63
CA GLY A 458 -4.48 12.26 22.53
C GLY A 458 -3.41 11.17 22.66
N GLY A 459 -3.67 9.97 22.12
CA GLY A 459 -2.74 8.84 22.16
C GLY A 459 -1.39 9.18 21.51
N ARG A 460 -0.29 8.75 22.13
CA ARG A 460 1.08 9.06 21.65
C ARG A 460 1.74 7.96 20.81
N VAL A 461 1.08 6.81 20.60
CA VAL A 461 1.70 5.64 19.95
C VAL A 461 0.94 5.28 18.68
N TYR A 462 1.58 5.48 17.53
CA TYR A 462 1.00 5.34 16.20
C TYR A 462 0.63 3.89 15.83
N ASP A 463 1.49 2.93 16.16
CA ASP A 463 1.27 1.50 16.02
C ASP A 463 1.02 0.87 17.40
N GLY A 464 0.00 0.02 17.54
CA GLY A 464 -0.42 -0.51 18.85
C GLY A 464 -1.28 0.43 19.71
N ALA A 465 -1.91 1.45 19.11
CA ALA A 465 -2.87 2.32 19.80
C ALA A 465 -4.01 1.51 20.47
N PRO A 466 -4.57 1.96 21.61
CA PRO A 466 -5.56 1.19 22.39
C PRO A 466 -6.78 0.81 21.54
N GLU A 467 -6.97 -0.49 21.28
CA GLU A 467 -8.07 -1.06 20.47
C GLU A 467 -9.39 -1.22 21.27
N SER A 468 -9.75 -0.18 22.01
CA SER A 468 -10.88 -0.18 22.95
C SER A 468 -12.08 0.62 22.43
N TYR A 469 -12.20 0.82 21.12
CA TYR A 469 -13.27 1.59 20.47
C TYR A 469 -14.14 0.72 19.57
N SER A 470 -15.33 1.23 19.24
CA SER A 470 -16.24 0.52 18.33
C SER A 470 -15.66 0.46 16.91
N GLN A 471 -15.75 -0.72 16.29
CA GLN A 471 -15.12 -1.00 15.00
C GLN A 471 -15.91 -2.04 14.20
N VAL A 472 -15.63 -2.13 12.90
CA VAL A 472 -16.31 -3.03 11.96
C VAL A 472 -15.28 -3.94 11.30
N PHE A 473 -15.65 -5.21 11.11
CA PHE A 473 -14.88 -6.20 10.38
C PHE A 473 -15.75 -6.67 9.21
N LEU A 474 -15.32 -6.44 7.97
CA LEU A 474 -16.11 -6.71 6.76
C LEU A 474 -15.50 -7.85 5.93
N ASN A 475 -15.48 -9.02 6.55
CA ASN A 475 -14.97 -10.26 5.99
C ASN A 475 -16.11 -11.10 5.38
N PRO A 476 -16.06 -11.42 4.08
CA PRO A 476 -17.15 -12.13 3.41
C PRO A 476 -17.16 -13.62 3.74
N PHE A 477 -18.31 -14.14 4.16
CA PHE A 477 -18.55 -15.59 4.17
C PHE A 477 -20.02 -15.92 3.93
N VAL A 478 -20.29 -17.17 3.56
CA VAL A 478 -21.66 -17.66 3.32
C VAL A 478 -21.98 -18.72 4.37
N VAL A 479 -23.16 -18.62 4.96
CA VAL A 479 -23.73 -19.62 5.88
C VAL A 479 -24.29 -20.76 5.04
N TYR A 480 -23.70 -21.94 5.16
CA TYR A 480 -24.10 -23.14 4.41
C TYR A 480 -24.90 -24.08 5.33
N ASP A 481 -26.06 -24.57 4.86
CA ASP A 481 -26.96 -25.46 5.62
C ASP A 481 -27.34 -24.97 7.04
N GLY A 482 -27.25 -23.67 7.30
CA GLY A 482 -27.54 -23.10 8.62
C GLY A 482 -26.46 -23.30 9.69
N ALA A 483 -25.37 -23.99 9.34
CA ALA A 483 -24.22 -24.12 10.21
C ALA A 483 -23.47 -22.78 10.23
N MET A 484 -23.41 -22.18 11.41
CA MET A 484 -22.47 -21.08 11.67
C MET A 484 -21.12 -21.67 12.04
N PRO A 485 -20.01 -20.98 11.73
CA PRO A 485 -18.76 -21.29 12.40
C PRO A 485 -18.93 -21.14 13.91
N GLU A 486 -18.42 -22.12 14.69
CA GLU A 486 -18.62 -22.20 16.15
C GLU A 486 -18.09 -20.97 16.92
N LYS A 487 -17.23 -20.16 16.29
CA LYS A 487 -16.75 -18.87 16.79
C LYS A 487 -16.61 -17.89 15.62
N VAL A 488 -16.82 -16.60 15.88
CA VAL A 488 -16.55 -15.52 14.91
C VAL A 488 -15.16 -14.96 15.25
N GLY A 489 -14.21 -15.13 14.34
CA GLY A 489 -12.81 -14.74 14.49
C GLY A 489 -11.95 -15.34 13.38
N TRP A 490 -10.71 -14.85 13.25
CA TRP A 490 -9.76 -15.18 12.17
C TRP A 490 -9.64 -16.67 11.82
N SER A 491 -9.79 -17.55 12.80
CA SER A 491 -9.60 -19.01 12.71
C SER A 491 -10.81 -19.81 12.22
N HIS A 492 -11.97 -19.18 12.02
CA HIS A 492 -13.23 -19.91 11.85
C HIS A 492 -14.11 -19.38 10.71
N GLN A 493 -13.69 -18.33 10.01
CA GLN A 493 -14.45 -17.79 8.88
C GLN A 493 -14.22 -18.69 7.67
N LEU A 494 -15.07 -19.68 7.43
CA LEU A 494 -14.94 -20.56 6.28
C LEU A 494 -15.74 -20.04 5.09
N VAL A 495 -15.16 -20.00 3.89
CA VAL A 495 -15.95 -19.73 2.68
C VAL A 495 -16.97 -20.85 2.50
N SER A 496 -18.26 -20.47 2.52
CA SER A 496 -19.40 -21.40 2.50
C SER A 496 -19.33 -22.52 3.54
N GLY A 497 -18.72 -22.28 4.70
CA GLY A 497 -18.58 -23.31 5.74
C GLY A 497 -17.67 -24.50 5.36
N ARG A 498 -16.97 -24.45 4.21
CA ARG A 498 -16.34 -25.63 3.60
C ARG A 498 -14.90 -25.44 3.12
N GLU A 499 -14.52 -24.23 2.70
CA GLU A 499 -13.26 -24.04 1.96
C GLU A 499 -12.31 -23.08 2.64
N GLY A 500 -12.02 -23.27 3.93
CA GLY A 500 -10.99 -22.50 4.64
C GLY A 500 -11.24 -20.99 4.72
N ALA A 501 -10.27 -20.29 5.33
CA ALA A 501 -10.36 -18.84 5.54
C ALA A 501 -10.17 -18.06 4.23
N PRO A 502 -11.00 -17.02 3.95
CA PRO A 502 -10.84 -16.17 2.78
C PRO A 502 -9.45 -15.55 2.73
N HIS A 503 -8.79 -15.68 1.58
CA HIS A 503 -7.54 -15.01 1.26
C HIS A 503 -7.86 -13.72 0.50
N GLU A 504 -7.14 -12.65 0.82
CA GLU A 504 -7.30 -11.35 0.19
C GLU A 504 -6.10 -11.02 -0.69
N ARG A 505 -6.38 -10.66 -1.93
CA ARG A 505 -5.43 -9.95 -2.78
C ARG A 505 -5.67 -8.44 -2.69
N PRO A 506 -4.68 -7.67 -2.20
CA PRO A 506 -4.77 -6.22 -2.07
C PRO A 506 -4.55 -5.47 -3.38
N GLU A 507 -5.53 -4.69 -3.89
CA GLU A 507 -5.34 -3.82 -5.07
C GLU A 507 -5.52 -2.33 -4.72
N ARG A 508 -4.41 -1.57 -4.69
CA ARG A 508 -4.46 -0.12 -4.46
C ARG A 508 -4.72 0.65 -5.77
N LEU A 509 -5.85 1.35 -5.84
CA LEU A 509 -6.24 2.11 -7.02
C LEU A 509 -5.72 3.56 -6.98
N VAL A 510 -6.00 4.27 -5.91
CA VAL A 510 -5.65 5.69 -5.76
C VAL A 510 -5.22 5.96 -4.32
N ALA A 511 -4.10 6.64 -4.14
CA ALA A 511 -3.71 7.25 -2.88
C ALA A 511 -3.26 8.68 -3.19
N SER A 512 -4.00 9.70 -2.75
CA SER A 512 -3.67 11.11 -2.97
C SER A 512 -4.04 11.95 -1.75
N SER A 513 -3.75 13.25 -1.79
CA SER A 513 -4.22 14.20 -0.78
C SER A 513 -5.75 14.28 -0.65
N ASP A 514 -6.50 13.84 -1.67
CA ASP A 514 -7.96 13.87 -1.72
C ASP A 514 -8.61 12.62 -1.16
N VAL A 515 -8.13 11.48 -1.65
CA VAL A 515 -8.81 10.21 -1.52
C VAL A 515 -7.80 9.06 -1.45
N LEU A 516 -8.19 8.06 -0.69
CA LEU A 516 -7.66 6.72 -0.75
C LEU A 516 -8.77 5.80 -1.28
N VAL A 517 -8.48 5.09 -2.36
CA VAL A 517 -9.36 4.08 -2.96
C VAL A 517 -8.57 2.80 -3.17
N ALA A 518 -9.09 1.70 -2.65
CA ALA A 518 -8.50 0.38 -2.85
C ALA A 518 -9.58 -0.70 -2.92
N ASP A 519 -9.23 -1.80 -3.59
CA ASP A 519 -10.05 -3.00 -3.68
C ASP A 519 -9.43 -4.14 -2.87
N ARG A 520 -10.30 -4.88 -2.20
CA ARG A 520 -10.04 -6.17 -1.56
C ARG A 520 -10.63 -7.24 -2.46
N ILE A 521 -9.82 -8.17 -2.94
CA ILE A 521 -10.27 -9.21 -3.88
C ILE A 521 -10.12 -10.58 -3.24
N LEU A 522 -11.18 -11.38 -3.30
CA LEU A 522 -11.18 -12.76 -2.83
C LEU A 522 -10.56 -13.58 -3.96
N ASP A 523 -9.26 -13.79 -3.88
CA ASP A 523 -8.51 -14.53 -4.90
C ASP A 523 -8.24 -15.98 -4.50
N GLY A 524 -8.52 -16.33 -3.24
CA GLY A 524 -8.41 -17.69 -2.79
C GLY A 524 -8.89 -17.93 -1.37
N VAL A 525 -8.51 -19.07 -0.84
CA VAL A 525 -8.78 -19.52 0.50
C VAL A 525 -7.61 -20.33 1.04
N TYR A 526 -7.36 -20.20 2.34
CA TYR A 526 -6.44 -21.08 3.04
C TYR A 526 -7.01 -22.50 3.16
N SER A 527 -6.18 -23.46 3.55
CA SER A 527 -6.64 -24.84 3.74
C SER A 527 -7.36 -25.03 5.09
N LEU A 528 -8.18 -26.07 5.22
CA LEU A 528 -8.90 -26.35 6.47
C LEU A 528 -7.95 -26.82 7.59
N ASP A 529 -6.83 -27.46 7.25
CA ASP A 529 -5.80 -27.89 8.20
C ASP A 529 -5.00 -26.71 8.78
N THR A 530 -5.21 -25.49 8.28
CA THR A 530 -4.54 -24.27 8.77
C THR A 530 -5.45 -23.38 9.62
N ALA A 531 -6.64 -23.87 10.02
CA ALA A 531 -7.65 -23.09 10.75
C ALA A 531 -7.15 -22.48 12.07
N GLY A 532 -6.14 -23.08 12.73
CA GLY A 532 -5.51 -22.53 13.94
C GLY A 532 -4.37 -21.53 13.68
N VAL A 533 -3.96 -21.30 12.43
CA VAL A 533 -2.73 -20.56 12.14
C VAL A 533 -2.97 -19.12 11.66
N THR A 534 -4.19 -18.81 11.23
CA THR A 534 -4.56 -17.48 10.70
C THR A 534 -4.75 -16.41 11.78
N HIS A 535 -4.34 -16.64 13.03
CA HIS A 535 -4.70 -15.83 14.19
C HIS A 535 -4.05 -14.44 14.28
N THR A 536 -3.10 -14.09 13.41
CA THR A 536 -2.45 -12.77 13.46
C THR A 536 -2.09 -12.24 12.08
N ALA A 537 -2.30 -10.94 11.90
CA ALA A 537 -1.84 -10.17 10.73
C ALA A 537 -0.30 -10.26 10.52
N TYR A 538 0.44 -10.74 11.52
CA TYR A 538 1.90 -10.75 11.51
C TYR A 538 2.53 -12.04 10.95
N HIS A 539 1.76 -13.15 10.82
CA HIS A 539 2.34 -14.48 10.57
C HIS A 539 1.56 -15.39 9.59
N ALA A 540 0.61 -14.86 8.82
CA ALA A 540 -0.21 -15.66 7.93
C ALA A 540 0.40 -15.84 6.52
N LEU A 541 1.57 -16.48 6.42
CA LEU A 541 2.09 -16.96 5.12
C LEU A 541 1.71 -18.44 4.95
N PHE A 542 0.65 -18.72 4.20
CA PHE A 542 0.17 -20.08 3.96
C PHE A 542 -0.17 -20.29 2.49
N PRO A 543 -0.16 -21.55 2.00
CA PRO A 543 -0.66 -21.83 0.67
C PRO A 543 -2.13 -21.44 0.56
N SER A 544 -2.49 -20.73 -0.50
CA SER A 544 -3.87 -20.43 -0.84
C SER A 544 -4.28 -21.16 -2.12
N LYS A 545 -5.58 -21.41 -2.28
CA LYS A 545 -6.17 -21.99 -3.50
C LYS A 545 -7.39 -21.17 -3.91
N PRO A 546 -7.75 -21.10 -5.19
CA PRO A 546 -8.98 -20.42 -5.61
C PRO A 546 -10.21 -20.93 -4.86
N SER A 547 -11.11 -20.02 -4.49
CA SER A 547 -12.42 -20.42 -3.93
C SER A 547 -13.25 -21.13 -5.00
N LYS A 548 -14.02 -22.15 -4.61
CA LYS A 548 -14.97 -22.83 -5.50
C LYS A 548 -16.41 -22.37 -5.31
N TYR A 549 -16.69 -21.52 -4.32
CA TYR A 549 -18.06 -21.10 -3.99
C TYR A 549 -18.32 -19.60 -4.17
N LEU A 550 -17.31 -18.75 -3.98
CA LEU A 550 -17.52 -17.32 -3.92
C LEU A 550 -16.40 -16.56 -4.64
N GLU A 551 -16.79 -15.61 -5.48
CA GLU A 551 -15.96 -14.46 -5.84
C GLU A 551 -16.48 -13.24 -5.09
N SER A 552 -15.57 -12.40 -4.60
CA SER A 552 -15.92 -11.17 -3.89
C SER A 552 -14.89 -10.08 -4.19
N ARG A 553 -15.39 -8.87 -4.40
CA ARG A 553 -14.57 -7.66 -4.51
C ARG A 553 -15.20 -6.56 -3.67
N ALA A 554 -14.46 -6.03 -2.70
CA ALA A 554 -14.89 -4.88 -1.91
C ALA A 554 -14.02 -3.67 -2.22
N ARG A 555 -14.65 -2.58 -2.64
CA ARG A 555 -14.00 -1.29 -2.80
C ARG A 555 -14.21 -0.44 -1.57
N VAL A 556 -13.14 0.15 -1.07
CA VAL A 556 -13.17 1.09 0.05
C VAL A 556 -12.77 2.47 -0.44
N TYR A 557 -13.52 3.49 -0.04
CA TYR A 557 -13.17 4.89 -0.26
C TYR A 557 -13.01 5.58 1.09
N LEU A 558 -11.95 6.36 1.22
CA LEU A 558 -11.70 7.24 2.34
C LEU A 558 -11.23 8.59 1.78
N TYR A 559 -12.09 9.60 1.89
CA TYR A 559 -11.75 10.96 1.52
C TYR A 559 -11.13 11.71 2.70
N LEU A 560 -10.33 12.75 2.41
CA LEU A 560 -9.69 13.60 3.40
C LEU A 560 -10.69 14.06 4.47
N ILE A 561 -10.40 13.77 5.74
CA ILE A 561 -11.26 14.13 6.87
C ILE A 561 -11.34 15.66 7.02
N LYS A 562 -12.54 16.18 7.29
CA LYS A 562 -12.75 17.60 7.66
C LYS A 562 -12.20 17.83 9.09
N PRO A 563 -11.32 18.81 9.32
CA PRO A 563 -10.95 19.19 10.68
C PRO A 563 -12.20 19.46 11.54
N ASP A 564 -12.25 18.84 12.72
CA ASP A 564 -13.37 18.91 13.67
C ASP A 564 -14.73 18.35 13.16
N GLY A 565 -14.71 17.60 12.04
CA GLY A 565 -15.87 16.90 11.51
C GLY A 565 -15.92 15.41 11.87
N VAL A 566 -16.70 14.66 11.09
CA VAL A 566 -16.77 13.20 11.16
C VAL A 566 -15.77 12.52 10.23
N SER A 567 -15.38 11.29 10.57
CA SER A 567 -14.68 10.38 9.63
C SER A 567 -15.71 9.52 8.90
N ALA A 568 -15.47 9.20 7.64
CA ALA A 568 -16.40 8.40 6.85
C ALA A 568 -15.68 7.50 5.86
N TYR A 569 -16.07 6.22 5.85
CA TYR A 569 -15.61 5.21 4.92
C TYR A 569 -16.81 4.72 4.10
N LEU A 570 -16.67 4.72 2.78
CA LEU A 570 -17.64 4.08 1.90
C LEU A 570 -17.12 2.68 1.56
N TRP A 571 -17.90 1.66 1.90
CA TRP A 571 -17.66 0.27 1.53
C TRP A 571 -18.64 -0.14 0.44
N ASP A 572 -18.13 -0.70 -0.65
CA ASP A 572 -18.92 -1.12 -1.81
C ASP A 572 -18.48 -2.50 -2.27
N GLN A 573 -19.26 -3.53 -1.94
CA GLN A 573 -18.85 -4.92 -2.12
C GLN A 573 -19.80 -5.68 -3.03
N GLU A 574 -19.22 -6.37 -3.99
CA GLU A 574 -19.90 -7.25 -4.92
C GLU A 574 -19.51 -8.71 -4.66
N PHE A 575 -20.47 -9.60 -4.79
CA PHE A 575 -20.33 -11.04 -4.59
C PHE A 575 -20.90 -11.77 -5.80
N THR A 576 -20.24 -12.86 -6.21
CA THR A 576 -20.79 -13.82 -7.19
C THR A 576 -20.71 -15.23 -6.62
N ALA A 577 -21.85 -15.93 -6.57
CA ALA A 577 -21.87 -17.34 -6.22
C ALA A 577 -21.34 -18.18 -7.40
N LEU A 578 -20.29 -18.97 -7.20
CA LEU A 578 -19.69 -19.81 -8.24
C LEU A 578 -20.38 -21.17 -8.39
N LYS A 579 -21.13 -21.58 -7.36
CA LYS A 579 -21.90 -22.82 -7.31
C LYS A 579 -23.25 -22.57 -6.65
N ASP A 580 -24.15 -23.53 -6.78
CA ASP A 580 -25.37 -23.57 -5.99
C ASP A 580 -25.01 -23.69 -4.51
N ILE A 581 -25.52 -22.78 -3.69
CA ILE A 581 -25.32 -22.75 -2.23
C ILE A 581 -26.67 -22.91 -1.54
N PRO A 582 -26.93 -24.03 -0.85
CA PRO A 582 -28.13 -24.23 -0.06
C PRO A 582 -28.22 -23.22 1.09
N VAL A 583 -29.45 -22.78 1.36
CA VAL A 583 -29.81 -21.82 2.39
C VAL A 583 -30.74 -22.50 3.38
N SER A 584 -30.40 -22.47 4.67
CA SER A 584 -31.36 -22.87 5.70
C SER A 584 -32.23 -21.70 6.15
N GLY A 585 -33.53 -21.95 6.34
CA GLY A 585 -34.52 -20.92 6.65
C GLY A 585 -34.44 -20.29 8.05
N ASN A 586 -33.57 -20.80 8.92
CA ASN A 586 -33.58 -20.45 10.36
C ASN A 586 -32.62 -19.31 10.75
N LYS A 587 -31.86 -18.73 9.81
CA LYS A 587 -30.94 -17.62 10.09
C LYS A 587 -31.44 -16.29 9.50
N PRO A 588 -31.16 -15.15 10.16
CA PRO A 588 -31.61 -13.84 9.70
C PRO A 588 -30.89 -13.38 8.42
N TYR A 589 -29.73 -13.94 8.09
CA TYR A 589 -28.94 -13.69 6.88
C TYR A 589 -28.25 -14.97 6.41
N VAL A 590 -27.74 -14.95 5.17
CA VAL A 590 -27.08 -16.09 4.53
C VAL A 590 -25.71 -15.71 4.00
N ILE A 591 -25.59 -14.50 3.42
CA ILE A 591 -24.29 -13.93 3.06
C ILE A 591 -23.94 -12.96 4.17
N SER A 592 -22.91 -13.27 4.94
CA SER A 592 -22.37 -12.35 5.93
C SER A 592 -21.44 -11.37 5.22
N LEU A 593 -21.67 -10.08 5.43
CA LEU A 593 -20.71 -9.03 5.11
C LEU A 593 -19.62 -8.96 6.18
N GLY A 594 -19.95 -9.31 7.42
CA GLY A 594 -19.01 -9.31 8.53
C GLY A 594 -19.69 -9.03 9.87
N TYR A 595 -18.95 -8.47 10.82
CA TYR A 595 -19.42 -8.21 12.18
C TYR A 595 -18.97 -6.86 12.74
N ILE A 596 -19.65 -6.42 13.80
CA ILE A 596 -19.46 -5.12 14.45
C ILE A 596 -19.16 -5.37 15.93
N GLU A 597 -18.12 -4.72 16.43
CA GLU A 597 -17.77 -4.71 17.84
C GLU A 597 -18.13 -3.36 18.46
N GLY A 598 -19.05 -3.36 19.43
CA GLY A 598 -19.46 -2.16 20.17
C GLY A 598 -18.58 -1.83 21.37
N ARG A 599 -17.27 -2.00 21.29
CA ARG A 599 -16.37 -1.83 22.46
C ARG A 599 -16.58 -0.45 23.09
N ASN A 600 -16.81 -0.46 24.40
CA ASN A 600 -17.08 0.71 25.26
C ASN A 600 -18.30 1.56 24.88
N ALA A 601 -19.10 1.18 23.88
CA ALA A 601 -20.36 1.85 23.60
C ALA A 601 -21.30 1.74 24.80
N LYS A 602 -22.11 2.78 25.01
CA LYS A 602 -23.07 2.85 26.12
C LYS A 602 -24.50 2.79 25.65
N GLU A 603 -24.73 3.12 24.40
CA GLU A 603 -26.06 3.19 23.79
C GLU A 603 -26.05 2.56 22.41
N ARG A 604 -27.19 1.98 22.05
CA ARG A 604 -27.52 1.50 20.72
C ARG A 604 -28.72 2.28 20.21
N ILE A 605 -28.66 2.68 18.95
CA ILE A 605 -29.82 3.21 18.22
C ILE A 605 -30.00 2.44 16.92
N VAL A 606 -31.23 2.11 16.57
CA VAL A 606 -31.59 1.55 15.26
C VAL A 606 -32.69 2.40 14.67
N VAL A 607 -32.45 2.91 13.46
CA VAL A 607 -33.44 3.62 12.67
C VAL A 607 -33.82 2.78 11.46
N ASN A 608 -35.11 2.54 11.31
CA ASN A 608 -35.70 1.81 10.20
C ASN A 608 -36.83 2.64 9.59
N LYS A 609 -36.81 2.82 8.27
CA LYS A 609 -37.78 3.62 7.50
C LYS A 609 -37.99 5.02 8.08
N GLY A 610 -36.91 5.65 8.53
CA GLY A 610 -36.90 7.00 9.10
C GLY A 610 -37.43 7.11 10.53
N ALA A 611 -37.82 6.00 11.17
CA ALA A 611 -38.25 5.98 12.57
C ALA A 611 -37.22 5.26 13.45
N THR A 612 -36.96 5.80 14.64
CA THR A 612 -36.20 5.08 15.68
C THR A 612 -37.02 3.90 16.17
N VAL A 613 -36.59 2.69 15.84
CA VAL A 613 -37.25 1.44 16.24
C VAL A 613 -36.61 0.80 17.47
N ASP A 614 -35.39 1.23 17.82
CA ASP A 614 -34.72 0.86 19.06
C ASP A 614 -33.80 1.99 19.51
N ALA A 615 -33.84 2.30 20.80
CA ALA A 615 -32.93 3.20 21.49
C ALA A 615 -32.71 2.63 22.90
N SER A 616 -31.66 1.83 23.05
CA SER A 616 -31.43 0.99 24.23
C SER A 616 -30.02 1.16 24.79
N PRO A 617 -29.81 0.96 26.10
CA PRO A 617 -28.46 0.83 26.65
C PRO A 617 -27.69 -0.33 25.99
N PHE A 618 -26.37 -0.20 25.87
CA PHE A 618 -25.48 -1.22 25.31
C PHE A 618 -24.49 -1.74 26.36
N PRO A 619 -24.18 -3.06 26.39
CA PRO A 619 -24.72 -4.12 25.53
C PRO A 619 -26.14 -4.53 25.95
N VAL A 620 -26.97 -4.92 24.98
CA VAL A 620 -28.28 -5.52 25.26
C VAL A 620 -28.17 -7.01 25.60
N LYS A 621 -29.07 -7.52 26.44
CA LYS A 621 -29.07 -8.93 26.86
C LYS A 621 -29.75 -9.89 25.88
N GLN A 622 -30.65 -9.40 25.03
CA GLN A 622 -31.42 -10.23 24.09
C GLN A 622 -31.00 -9.95 22.65
N GLN A 623 -30.79 -11.03 21.90
CA GLN A 623 -30.53 -10.98 20.46
C GLN A 623 -31.78 -10.51 19.72
N GLN A 624 -31.60 -9.55 18.81
CA GLN A 624 -32.66 -8.98 17.98
C GLN A 624 -32.12 -8.76 16.57
N ALA A 625 -32.92 -9.05 15.55
CA ALA A 625 -32.55 -8.80 14.17
C ALA A 625 -33.37 -7.64 13.60
N PHE A 626 -32.70 -6.75 12.88
CA PHE A 626 -33.31 -5.58 12.25
C PHE A 626 -32.99 -5.60 10.75
N ASN A 627 -34.01 -5.37 9.93
CA ASN A 627 -33.79 -5.09 8.52
C ASN A 627 -33.21 -3.69 8.38
N LEU A 628 -32.24 -3.52 7.48
CA LEU A 628 -31.64 -2.25 7.12
C LEU A 628 -31.76 -2.06 5.61
N ASN A 629 -32.68 -1.19 5.21
CA ASN A 629 -32.82 -0.74 3.83
C ASN A 629 -32.03 0.53 3.59
N LYS A 630 -31.99 1.01 2.34
CA LYS A 630 -31.30 2.24 2.00
C LYS A 630 -31.81 3.42 2.86
N GLY A 631 -30.89 4.07 3.57
CA GLY A 631 -31.18 5.18 4.49
C GLY A 631 -31.40 4.77 5.96
N ASP A 632 -31.53 3.47 6.24
CA ASP A 632 -31.56 2.95 7.61
C ASP A 632 -30.16 2.90 8.22
N TYR A 633 -30.07 2.97 9.54
CA TYR A 633 -28.77 2.90 10.23
C TYR A 633 -28.82 2.24 11.61
N LEU A 634 -27.66 1.71 11.99
CA LEU A 634 -27.35 1.22 13.33
C LEU A 634 -26.24 2.10 13.92
N GLY A 635 -26.47 2.67 15.10
CA GLY A 635 -25.49 3.45 15.84
C GLY A 635 -25.10 2.77 17.15
N LEU A 636 -23.80 2.75 17.44
CA LEU A 636 -23.20 2.37 18.72
C LEU A 636 -22.54 3.62 19.31
N LEU A 637 -23.22 4.23 20.27
CA LEU A 637 -22.99 5.61 20.67
C LEU A 637 -22.33 5.73 22.05
N LYS A 638 -21.76 6.92 22.29
CA LYS A 638 -21.20 7.37 23.57
C LYS A 638 -20.10 6.48 24.13
N SER A 639 -19.30 5.85 23.26
CA SER A 639 -18.04 5.24 23.70
C SER A 639 -17.03 6.33 24.06
N SER A 640 -16.15 6.05 25.03
CA SER A 640 -15.11 6.98 25.51
C SER A 640 -14.14 7.44 24.42
N PHE A 641 -14.09 6.70 23.31
CA PHE A 641 -13.23 7.00 22.16
C PHE A 641 -13.98 7.64 20.97
N GLY A 642 -15.32 7.69 21.02
CA GLY A 642 -16.17 8.20 19.93
C GLY A 642 -17.26 7.19 19.53
N SER A 643 -18.24 7.65 18.76
CA SER A 643 -19.41 6.83 18.37
C SER A 643 -19.26 6.29 16.96
N LEU A 644 -19.74 5.07 16.72
CA LEU A 644 -19.77 4.43 15.41
C LEU A 644 -21.20 4.40 14.87
N VAL A 645 -21.40 4.79 13.61
CA VAL A 645 -22.69 4.66 12.93
C VAL A 645 -22.51 4.00 11.57
N ILE A 646 -23.40 3.06 11.24
CA ILE A 646 -23.37 2.28 10.01
C ILE A 646 -24.67 2.53 9.27
N TYR A 647 -24.59 3.19 8.12
CA TYR A 647 -25.74 3.46 7.26
C TYR A 647 -25.76 2.46 6.11
N SER A 648 -26.93 1.91 5.85
CA SER A 648 -27.14 1.10 4.65
C SER A 648 -27.41 1.98 3.44
N LEU A 649 -26.71 1.72 2.34
CA LEU A 649 -26.91 2.37 1.03
C LEU A 649 -27.53 1.41 0.00
N THR A 650 -27.93 0.21 0.45
CA THR A 650 -28.57 -0.84 -0.35
C THR A 650 -29.76 -1.42 0.40
N ASP A 651 -30.76 -1.90 -0.32
CA ASP A 651 -31.90 -2.56 0.30
C ASP A 651 -31.60 -4.01 0.70
N GLY A 652 -32.33 -4.53 1.69
CA GLY A 652 -32.30 -5.94 2.04
C GLY A 652 -31.10 -6.39 2.89
N LEU A 653 -30.39 -5.46 3.54
CA LEU A 653 -29.43 -5.82 4.58
C LEU A 653 -30.16 -6.18 5.88
N VAL A 654 -29.49 -6.97 6.71
CA VAL A 654 -29.97 -7.38 8.03
C VAL A 654 -28.83 -7.22 9.03
N ALA A 655 -29.11 -6.51 10.13
CA ALA A 655 -28.25 -6.46 11.30
C ALA A 655 -28.81 -7.39 12.38
N ASP A 656 -28.07 -8.44 12.72
CA ASP A 656 -28.37 -9.36 13.81
C ASP A 656 -27.56 -8.95 15.04
N CYS A 657 -28.22 -8.29 15.98
CA CYS A 657 -27.64 -7.67 17.16
C CYS A 657 -27.39 -8.68 18.29
N GLY A 658 -26.72 -9.79 17.98
CA GLY A 658 -26.18 -10.77 18.93
C GLY A 658 -24.84 -10.34 19.54
N SER A 659 -24.01 -11.28 20.00
CA SER A 659 -22.63 -11.00 20.40
C SER A 659 -21.67 -11.93 19.65
N PRO A 660 -20.90 -11.44 18.65
CA PRO A 660 -20.87 -10.07 18.12
C PRO A 660 -22.12 -9.71 17.28
N TYR A 661 -22.25 -8.44 16.91
CA TYR A 661 -23.30 -7.97 16.01
C TYR A 661 -22.94 -8.36 14.59
N MET A 662 -23.84 -9.01 13.86
CA MET A 662 -23.58 -9.52 12.52
C MET A 662 -24.31 -8.68 11.48
N LEU A 663 -23.69 -8.47 10.32
CA LEU A 663 -24.28 -7.77 9.19
C LEU A 663 -24.28 -8.67 7.95
N GLY A 664 -25.42 -8.79 7.28
CA GLY A 664 -25.52 -9.68 6.13
C GLY A 664 -26.69 -9.38 5.20
N ILE A 665 -26.80 -10.20 4.15
CA ILE A 665 -27.88 -10.19 3.16
C ILE A 665 -28.72 -11.44 3.36
N LYS A 666 -30.05 -11.27 3.32
CA LYS A 666 -31.02 -12.37 3.29
C LYS A 666 -31.50 -12.62 1.85
N PRO A 667 -30.99 -13.63 1.12
CA PRO A 667 -31.48 -14.00 -0.20
C PRO A 667 -32.92 -14.55 -0.11
N LYS A 668 -33.65 -14.46 -1.23
CA LYS A 668 -34.97 -15.07 -1.37
C LYS A 668 -34.82 -16.56 -1.73
N GLY A 669 -35.55 -17.43 -1.03
CA GLY A 669 -35.58 -18.88 -1.30
C GLY A 669 -34.54 -19.68 -0.53
N ASN A 670 -34.51 -20.98 -0.80
CA ASN A 670 -33.71 -21.97 -0.04
C ASN A 670 -32.39 -22.35 -0.73
N ILE A 671 -32.06 -21.74 -1.87
CA ILE A 671 -30.82 -21.96 -2.62
C ILE A 671 -30.40 -20.65 -3.28
N ILE A 672 -29.13 -20.26 -3.15
CA ILE A 672 -28.48 -19.26 -4.00
C ILE A 672 -27.95 -19.99 -5.24
N LYS A 673 -28.43 -19.62 -6.43
CA LYS A 673 -27.99 -20.26 -7.68
C LYS A 673 -26.61 -19.79 -8.11
N ALA A 674 -25.84 -20.67 -8.74
CA ALA A 674 -24.60 -20.29 -9.40
C ALA A 674 -24.83 -19.11 -10.37
N GLY A 675 -23.89 -18.17 -10.40
CA GLY A 675 -23.98 -16.92 -11.17
C GLY A 675 -24.80 -15.81 -10.50
N THR A 676 -25.47 -16.06 -9.37
CA THR A 676 -26.19 -15.00 -8.65
C THR A 676 -25.21 -13.94 -8.14
N LYS A 677 -25.52 -12.67 -8.40
CA LYS A 677 -24.74 -11.52 -7.97
C LYS A 677 -25.45 -10.75 -6.87
N PHE A 678 -24.69 -10.33 -5.86
CA PHE A 678 -25.17 -9.46 -4.78
C PHE A 678 -24.27 -8.24 -4.67
N ARG A 679 -24.83 -7.12 -4.24
CA ARG A 679 -24.06 -5.90 -3.94
C ARG A 679 -24.53 -5.29 -2.64
N ALA A 680 -23.61 -4.96 -1.76
CA ALA A 680 -23.87 -4.24 -0.52
C ALA A 680 -23.03 -2.97 -0.47
N ARG A 681 -23.69 -1.84 -0.16
CA ARG A 681 -23.01 -0.55 0.02
C ARG A 681 -23.30 -0.02 1.42
N LEU A 682 -22.26 0.38 2.14
CA LEU A 682 -22.32 0.88 3.51
C LEU A 682 -21.57 2.19 3.63
N LEU A 683 -22.10 3.13 4.40
CA LEU A 683 -21.34 4.27 4.89
C LEU A 683 -21.04 4.05 6.38
N LEU A 684 -19.76 3.98 6.74
CA LEU A 684 -19.30 3.77 8.10
C LEU A 684 -18.75 5.10 8.63
N VAL A 685 -19.41 5.67 9.65
CA VAL A 685 -19.11 7.01 10.15
C VAL A 685 -18.61 6.96 11.59
N GLY A 686 -17.49 7.62 11.83
CA GLY A 686 -16.96 7.86 13.17
C GLY A 686 -17.33 9.27 13.62
N ILE A 687 -17.97 9.37 14.78
CA ILE A 687 -18.29 10.64 15.44
C ILE A 687 -17.31 10.81 16.61
N PRO A 688 -16.64 11.96 16.75
CA PRO A 688 -15.65 12.18 17.81
C PRO A 688 -16.27 12.09 19.21
N ASN A 689 -15.45 11.80 20.23
CA ASN A 689 -15.94 11.55 21.59
C ASN A 689 -16.50 12.78 22.29
N ASN A 690 -16.16 13.97 21.81
CA ASN A 690 -16.57 15.26 22.34
C ASN A 690 -17.91 15.76 21.75
N ALA A 691 -18.53 15.00 20.84
CA ALA A 691 -19.86 15.31 20.34
C ALA A 691 -20.88 15.23 21.50
N SER A 692 -21.51 16.36 21.83
CA SER A 692 -22.47 16.47 22.94
C SER A 692 -23.72 15.62 22.71
N ASP A 693 -24.20 15.57 21.47
CA ASP A 693 -25.32 14.72 21.05
C ASP A 693 -24.95 13.90 19.80
N PRO A 694 -24.32 12.72 19.97
CA PRO A 694 -23.94 11.88 18.84
C PRO A 694 -25.17 11.31 18.09
N ALA A 695 -26.35 11.24 18.71
CA ALA A 695 -27.57 10.79 18.03
C ALA A 695 -28.10 11.86 17.06
N ALA A 696 -28.07 13.14 17.46
CA ALA A 696 -28.40 14.26 16.57
C ALA A 696 -27.40 14.37 15.41
N VAL A 697 -26.11 14.18 15.66
CA VAL A 697 -25.10 14.12 14.60
C VAL A 697 -25.42 12.98 13.63
N ALA A 698 -25.73 11.78 14.13
CA ALA A 698 -26.10 10.64 13.28
C ALA A 698 -27.33 10.93 12.40
N ALA A 699 -28.39 11.50 12.97
CA ALA A 699 -29.57 11.89 12.20
C ALA A 699 -29.26 12.95 11.13
N LYS A 700 -28.36 13.90 11.43
CA LYS A 700 -27.92 14.96 10.50
C LYS A 700 -27.18 14.39 9.29
N ILE A 701 -26.37 13.34 9.44
CA ILE A 701 -25.64 12.68 8.33
C ILE A 701 -26.58 12.22 7.21
N ILE A 702 -27.78 11.74 7.54
CA ILE A 702 -28.77 11.33 6.52
C ILE A 702 -29.14 12.51 5.63
N SER A 703 -29.41 13.68 6.22
CA SER A 703 -29.73 14.90 5.44
C SER A 703 -28.52 15.49 4.76
N ASP A 704 -27.35 15.48 5.41
CA ASP A 704 -26.14 16.03 4.81
C ASP A 704 -25.80 15.35 3.49
N TYR A 705 -25.91 14.02 3.47
CA TYR A 705 -25.41 13.21 2.36
C TYR A 705 -26.50 12.46 1.58
N GLY A 706 -27.77 12.80 1.78
CA GLY A 706 -28.86 12.28 0.97
C GLY A 706 -29.06 10.77 1.09
N LEU A 707 -28.96 10.22 2.31
CA LEU A 707 -29.05 8.78 2.54
C LEU A 707 -30.53 8.34 2.54
N GLY A 708 -31.08 8.03 1.37
CA GLY A 708 -32.50 7.67 1.21
C GLY A 708 -33.45 8.88 1.13
N LYS A 709 -32.90 10.10 1.05
CA LYS A 709 -33.61 11.37 0.83
C LYS A 709 -32.71 12.34 0.05
N ASN A 710 -33.19 13.54 -0.27
CA ASN A 710 -32.34 14.54 -0.90
C ASN A 710 -31.25 15.06 0.07
N PRO A 711 -30.01 15.28 -0.40
CA PRO A 711 -28.97 15.89 0.43
C PRO A 711 -29.24 17.38 0.70
N SER A 712 -28.63 17.92 1.74
CA SER A 712 -28.75 19.34 2.11
C SER A 712 -27.93 20.25 1.19
N TYR A 713 -26.86 19.72 0.58
CA TYR A 713 -26.08 20.44 -0.41
C TYR A 713 -26.77 20.44 -1.78
N LYS A 714 -26.51 21.50 -2.57
CA LYS A 714 -27.04 21.69 -3.91
C LYS A 714 -25.93 21.70 -4.95
N VAL A 715 -26.23 21.14 -6.12
CA VAL A 715 -25.33 21.11 -7.28
C VAL A 715 -26.05 21.68 -8.49
N GLU A 716 -25.57 22.80 -9.01
CA GLU A 716 -26.07 23.44 -10.22
C GLU A 716 -25.06 23.21 -11.35
N ALA A 717 -25.28 22.17 -12.16
CA ALA A 717 -24.39 21.83 -13.27
C ALA A 717 -24.58 22.81 -14.44
N SER A 718 -23.47 23.41 -14.90
CA SER A 718 -23.41 24.24 -16.11
C SER A 718 -22.76 23.51 -17.30
N GLN A 719 -21.93 22.49 -17.02
CA GLN A 719 -21.33 21.59 -18.00
C GLN A 719 -21.14 20.21 -17.36
N GLY A 720 -21.43 19.15 -18.12
CA GLY A 720 -21.54 17.79 -17.56
C GLY A 720 -22.91 17.56 -16.92
N ARG A 721 -23.04 16.50 -16.12
CA ARG A 721 -24.26 16.22 -15.35
C ARG A 721 -23.95 15.55 -14.02
N VAL A 722 -24.89 15.67 -13.09
CA VAL A 722 -24.89 14.89 -11.85
C VAL A 722 -25.50 13.51 -12.14
N ALA A 723 -24.73 12.45 -11.95
CA ALA A 723 -25.18 11.06 -12.13
C ALA A 723 -25.67 10.43 -10.83
N GLY A 724 -25.23 10.93 -9.68
CA GLY A 724 -25.72 10.52 -8.36
C GLY A 724 -25.32 11.54 -7.31
N GLN A 725 -26.21 11.85 -6.38
CA GLN A 725 -26.04 12.91 -5.39
C GLN A 725 -26.29 12.34 -3.99
N GLU A 726 -25.30 11.62 -3.47
CA GLU A 726 -25.31 11.02 -2.12
C GLU A 726 -23.99 11.40 -1.40
N TYR A 727 -23.52 10.62 -0.41
CA TYR A 727 -22.21 10.83 0.21
C TYR A 727 -21.06 10.83 -0.82
N LEU A 728 -21.17 9.97 -1.83
CA LEU A 728 -20.31 10.03 -3.01
C LEU A 728 -21.05 10.77 -4.11
N LEU A 729 -20.63 12.01 -4.38
CA LEU A 729 -21.13 12.80 -5.50
C LEU A 729 -20.56 12.23 -6.80
N ASN A 730 -21.41 11.61 -7.62
CA ASN A 730 -21.02 11.04 -8.91
C ASN A 730 -21.34 12.04 -10.02
N LEU A 731 -20.30 12.52 -10.69
CA LEU A 731 -20.38 13.49 -11.78
C LEU A 731 -19.98 12.81 -13.09
N GLU A 732 -20.58 13.25 -14.19
CA GLU A 732 -20.13 12.91 -15.53
C GLU A 732 -19.63 14.15 -16.24
N SER A 733 -18.44 14.01 -16.85
CA SER A 733 -17.89 15.06 -17.69
C SER A 733 -18.65 15.19 -19.02
N LYS A 734 -18.68 16.41 -19.55
CA LYS A 734 -19.05 16.73 -20.94
C LYS A 734 -17.93 17.61 -21.49
N ASN A 735 -17.41 17.27 -22.68
CA ASN A 735 -16.20 17.91 -23.22
C ASN A 735 -15.05 17.88 -22.20
N ASP A 736 -14.79 16.69 -21.64
CA ASP A 736 -13.61 16.40 -20.82
C ASP A 736 -13.53 17.15 -19.46
N CYS A 737 -14.61 17.80 -19.01
CA CYS A 737 -14.75 18.27 -17.63
C CYS A 737 -16.21 18.31 -17.13
N PHE A 738 -16.36 18.45 -15.81
CA PHE A 738 -17.58 18.89 -15.15
C PHE A 738 -17.40 20.34 -14.67
N ARG A 739 -18.43 21.18 -14.82
CA ARG A 739 -18.46 22.54 -14.28
C ARG A 739 -19.80 22.82 -13.61
N GLY A 740 -19.80 23.22 -12.35
CA GLY A 740 -21.03 23.54 -11.63
C GLY A 740 -20.82 24.34 -10.36
N ARG A 741 -21.89 24.94 -9.85
CA ARG A 741 -21.90 25.66 -8.57
C ARG A 741 -22.36 24.73 -7.46
N MET A 742 -21.61 24.72 -6.35
CA MET A 742 -21.92 23.93 -5.16
C MET A 742 -22.36 24.86 -4.03
N ALA A 743 -23.39 24.51 -3.26
CA ALA A 743 -23.84 25.28 -2.10
C ALA A 743 -24.28 24.36 -0.95
N GLY A 744 -24.15 24.84 0.29
CA GLY A 744 -24.44 24.06 1.51
C GLY A 744 -23.33 23.10 1.91
N ILE A 745 -22.12 23.23 1.33
CA ILE A 745 -20.96 22.39 1.61
C ILE A 745 -20.35 22.71 2.97
N ALA A 746 -20.30 23.99 3.36
CA ALA A 746 -19.70 24.41 4.62
C ALA A 746 -20.39 23.80 5.84
N ASP A 747 -21.71 23.59 5.74
CA ASP A 747 -22.57 23.08 6.82
C ASP A 747 -22.58 21.56 6.95
N LEU A 748 -21.95 20.83 6.02
CA LEU A 748 -21.85 19.37 6.10
C LEU A 748 -21.00 18.94 7.30
N SER A 749 -21.39 17.86 7.96
CA SER A 749 -20.66 17.31 9.12
C SER A 749 -19.26 16.78 8.78
N GLY A 750 -18.93 16.59 7.51
CA GLY A 750 -17.63 16.16 7.00
C GLY A 750 -17.38 16.73 5.60
N ASN A 751 -16.26 16.36 4.97
CA ASN A 751 -16.01 16.73 3.58
C ASN A 751 -16.83 15.84 2.63
N LEU A 752 -17.15 16.36 1.44
CA LEU A 752 -17.91 15.64 0.42
C LEU A 752 -16.95 15.00 -0.60
N GLY A 753 -16.99 13.68 -0.73
CA GLY A 753 -16.25 12.97 -1.77
C GLY A 753 -16.92 13.07 -3.13
N ALA A 754 -16.15 13.26 -4.20
CA ALA A 754 -16.65 13.36 -5.56
C ALA A 754 -15.85 12.51 -6.55
N THR A 755 -16.56 11.90 -7.50
CA THR A 755 -15.96 11.27 -8.69
C THR A 755 -16.43 11.97 -9.96
N VAL A 756 -15.56 12.03 -10.96
CA VAL A 756 -15.88 12.56 -12.29
C VAL A 756 -15.51 11.51 -13.34
N SER A 757 -16.51 10.89 -13.96
CA SER A 757 -16.29 9.85 -14.97
C SER A 757 -16.13 10.40 -16.38
N ARG A 758 -15.72 9.51 -17.30
CA ARG A 758 -15.47 9.78 -18.74
C ARG A 758 -14.29 10.70 -19.01
N LEU A 759 -13.35 10.76 -18.07
CA LEU A 759 -12.07 11.43 -18.24
C LEU A 759 -11.10 10.54 -19.02
N ASN A 760 -10.08 11.15 -19.62
CA ASN A 760 -8.97 10.45 -20.25
C ASN A 760 -7.86 10.16 -19.22
N GLY A 761 -7.48 8.89 -19.08
CA GLY A 761 -6.38 8.50 -18.18
C GLY A 761 -4.99 8.98 -18.62
N ASN A 762 -4.83 9.39 -19.89
CA ASN A 762 -3.56 9.89 -20.42
C ASN A 762 -3.34 11.38 -20.18
N TRP A 763 -4.35 12.10 -19.66
CA TRP A 763 -4.31 13.56 -19.52
C TRP A 763 -4.38 13.98 -18.06
N ALA A 764 -3.56 14.96 -17.67
CA ALA A 764 -3.65 15.59 -16.36
C ALA A 764 -5.06 16.16 -16.13
N ALA A 765 -5.56 16.01 -14.91
CA ALA A 765 -6.82 16.59 -14.48
C ALA A 765 -6.58 17.52 -13.28
N ILE A 766 -7.36 18.58 -13.21
CA ILE A 766 -7.34 19.53 -12.10
C ILE A 766 -8.73 19.69 -11.49
N PHE A 767 -8.72 20.05 -10.21
CA PHE A 767 -9.82 20.70 -9.53
C PHE A 767 -9.53 22.21 -9.47
N GLN A 768 -10.41 23.01 -10.07
CA GLN A 768 -10.31 24.47 -10.05
C GLN A 768 -11.51 25.08 -9.31
N GLN A 769 -11.22 25.81 -8.24
CA GLN A 769 -12.18 26.68 -7.56
C GLN A 769 -12.18 28.06 -8.25
N GLN A 770 -13.19 28.33 -9.07
CA GLN A 770 -13.29 29.58 -9.82
C GLN A 770 -13.65 30.74 -8.89
N SER A 771 -12.69 31.63 -8.71
CA SER A 771 -12.78 32.83 -7.86
C SER A 771 -11.77 33.85 -8.37
N LYS A 772 -11.60 35.01 -7.70
CA LYS A 772 -10.54 35.96 -8.08
C LYS A 772 -9.13 35.36 -8.05
N ALA A 773 -8.88 34.33 -7.25
CA ALA A 773 -7.59 33.66 -7.12
C ALA A 773 -7.48 32.34 -7.92
N ASN A 774 -8.58 31.90 -8.55
CA ASN A 774 -8.71 30.63 -9.30
C ASN A 774 -7.87 29.46 -8.76
N LYS A 775 -8.01 29.12 -7.47
CA LYS A 775 -7.19 28.07 -6.85
C LYS A 775 -7.30 26.75 -7.62
N THR A 776 -6.15 26.16 -7.93
CA THR A 776 -6.06 24.90 -8.69
C THR A 776 -5.25 23.87 -7.94
N ARG A 777 -5.67 22.60 -8.07
CA ARG A 777 -4.86 21.46 -7.65
C ARG A 777 -5.04 20.29 -8.59
N LEU A 778 -3.97 19.51 -8.78
CA LEU A 778 -4.01 18.28 -9.56
C LEU A 778 -4.83 17.21 -8.83
N ILE A 779 -5.58 16.41 -9.59
CA ILE A 779 -6.35 15.29 -9.06
C ILE A 779 -6.04 14.00 -9.83
N PRO A 780 -6.09 12.83 -9.17
CA PRO A 780 -5.79 11.57 -9.83
C PRO A 780 -6.93 11.13 -10.73
N VAL A 781 -6.58 10.58 -11.90
CA VAL A 781 -7.51 9.90 -12.80
C VAL A 781 -7.11 8.42 -12.88
N GLU A 782 -8.01 7.53 -12.48
CA GLU A 782 -7.81 6.09 -12.55
C GLU A 782 -8.93 5.47 -13.39
N LYS A 783 -8.56 4.71 -14.43
CA LYS A 783 -9.50 4.04 -15.35
C LYS A 783 -10.64 4.98 -15.83
N GLY A 784 -10.30 6.22 -16.18
CA GLY A 784 -11.23 7.24 -16.69
C GLY A 784 -12.13 7.92 -15.65
N THR A 785 -11.84 7.72 -14.36
CA THR A 785 -12.54 8.36 -13.24
C THR A 785 -11.58 9.27 -12.49
N GLY A 786 -11.88 10.56 -12.41
CA GLY A 786 -11.20 11.53 -11.55
C GLY A 786 -11.76 11.50 -10.14
N TYR A 787 -10.90 11.69 -9.14
CA TYR A 787 -11.31 11.68 -7.73
C TYR A 787 -10.93 12.98 -7.04
N ALA A 788 -11.88 13.59 -6.32
CA ALA A 788 -11.65 14.83 -5.61
C ALA A 788 -12.45 14.90 -4.30
N VAL A 789 -11.89 15.58 -3.30
CA VAL A 789 -12.62 16.03 -2.13
C VAL A 789 -13.12 17.47 -2.34
N ILE A 790 -14.37 17.73 -1.98
CA ILE A 790 -14.97 19.07 -1.93
C ILE A 790 -15.04 19.47 -0.44
N ARG A 791 -14.45 20.62 -0.12
CA ARG A 791 -14.28 21.12 1.23
C ARG A 791 -15.18 22.31 1.53
N ALA A 792 -15.29 22.67 2.81
CA ALA A 792 -16.08 23.82 3.25
C ALA A 792 -15.69 25.15 2.56
N ASP A 793 -14.42 25.33 2.19
CA ASP A 793 -13.92 26.50 1.47
C ASP A 793 -14.34 26.58 -0.01
N ASP A 794 -14.84 25.46 -0.56
CA ASP A 794 -15.43 25.38 -1.90
C ASP A 794 -16.92 25.80 -1.92
N ASP A 795 -17.51 26.10 -0.76
CA ASP A 795 -18.92 26.45 -0.65
C ASP A 795 -19.29 27.72 -1.43
N ALA A 796 -20.45 27.67 -2.09
CA ALA A 796 -20.98 28.73 -2.92
C ALA A 796 -20.00 29.19 -4.03
N LYS A 797 -19.09 28.31 -4.47
CA LYS A 797 -18.15 28.55 -5.58
C LYS A 797 -18.57 27.77 -6.82
N THR A 798 -18.12 28.25 -7.98
CA THR A 798 -18.14 27.48 -9.22
C THR A 798 -16.89 26.62 -9.26
N LEU A 799 -17.06 25.31 -9.40
CA LEU A 799 -15.98 24.34 -9.48
C LEU A 799 -15.90 23.81 -10.90
N CYS A 800 -14.68 23.69 -11.43
CA CYS A 800 -14.40 23.01 -12.69
C CYS A 800 -13.43 21.84 -12.43
N ILE A 801 -13.83 20.63 -12.81
CA ILE A 801 -13.11 19.40 -12.48
C ILE A 801 -12.93 18.56 -13.75
N GLY A 802 -11.70 18.26 -14.13
CA GLY A 802 -11.38 17.53 -15.36
C GLY A 802 -10.13 18.04 -16.06
N HIS A 803 -10.07 17.92 -17.39
CA HIS A 803 -8.88 18.23 -18.18
C HIS A 803 -8.84 19.71 -18.63
N PRO A 804 -7.89 20.52 -18.12
CA PRO A 804 -7.74 21.92 -18.55
C PRO A 804 -7.11 22.04 -19.94
N ILE A 805 -6.35 21.03 -20.38
CA ILE A 805 -5.78 20.91 -21.72
C ILE A 805 -6.30 19.60 -22.33
N VAL A 806 -6.76 19.64 -23.57
CA VAL A 806 -7.36 18.51 -24.29
C VAL A 806 -6.74 18.38 -25.68
N ALA A 807 -6.87 17.19 -26.28
CA ALA A 807 -6.42 16.92 -27.64
C ALA A 807 -7.45 16.16 -28.47
N ASP A 808 -7.36 16.27 -29.80
CA ASP A 808 -8.12 15.42 -30.73
C ASP A 808 -7.65 13.95 -30.71
N ARG A 809 -6.41 13.70 -30.27
CA ARG A 809 -5.83 12.38 -30.06
C ARG A 809 -5.86 11.96 -28.59
N ARG A 810 -6.79 11.05 -28.23
CA ARG A 810 -6.94 10.54 -26.85
C ARG A 810 -5.78 9.64 -26.39
N ASP A 811 -4.99 9.13 -27.33
CA ASP A 811 -3.78 8.35 -27.07
C ASP A 811 -2.51 9.20 -26.86
N ALA A 812 -2.59 10.53 -27.05
CA ALA A 812 -1.54 11.44 -26.61
C ALA A 812 -1.52 11.54 -25.08
N VAL A 813 -0.32 11.60 -24.50
CA VAL A 813 -0.14 11.83 -23.06
C VAL A 813 0.08 13.32 -22.82
N ILE A 814 -0.72 13.90 -21.92
CA ILE A 814 -0.71 15.32 -21.57
C ILE A 814 -0.44 15.43 -20.09
N ALA A 815 0.68 16.03 -19.71
CA ALA A 815 1.00 16.27 -18.30
C ALA A 815 1.21 17.75 -18.02
N LEU A 816 0.86 18.13 -16.79
CA LEU A 816 1.00 19.48 -16.29
C LEU A 816 1.90 19.51 -15.06
N SER A 817 2.88 20.37 -15.11
CA SER A 817 3.70 20.77 -13.98
C SER A 817 3.84 22.28 -14.00
N ARG A 818 4.61 22.85 -13.08
CA ARG A 818 5.05 24.24 -13.14
C ARG A 818 6.54 24.27 -13.47
N THR A 819 7.01 25.47 -13.79
CA THR A 819 8.43 25.76 -13.92
C THR A 819 9.13 25.61 -12.56
N PRO A 820 10.45 25.35 -12.51
CA PRO A 820 11.16 25.18 -11.23
C PRO A 820 11.08 26.35 -10.24
N ASN A 821 10.79 27.57 -10.73
CA ASN A 821 10.54 28.76 -9.92
C ASN A 821 9.06 28.93 -9.51
N TRP A 822 8.21 27.94 -9.83
CA TRP A 822 6.78 27.87 -9.53
C TRP A 822 5.92 28.99 -10.15
N SER A 823 6.46 29.75 -11.11
CA SER A 823 5.79 30.94 -11.64
C SER A 823 4.85 30.66 -12.80
N ASN A 824 5.12 29.64 -13.63
CA ASN A 824 4.38 29.36 -14.85
C ASN A 824 3.96 27.88 -14.93
N TRP A 825 2.88 27.60 -15.63
CA TRP A 825 2.49 26.25 -16.01
C TRP A 825 3.37 25.74 -17.16
N ASN A 826 3.84 24.50 -17.05
CA ASN A 826 4.56 23.77 -18.08
C ASN A 826 3.70 22.59 -18.56
N LEU A 827 3.56 22.47 -19.87
CA LEU A 827 2.80 21.43 -20.56
C LEU A 827 3.77 20.48 -21.25
N GLU A 828 3.70 19.20 -20.89
CA GLU A 828 4.30 18.12 -21.66
C GLU A 828 3.25 17.46 -22.54
N ILE A 829 3.55 17.30 -23.84
CA ILE A 829 2.75 16.54 -24.79
C ILE A 829 3.62 15.42 -25.34
N HIS A 830 3.21 14.18 -25.12
CA HIS A 830 4.00 12.99 -25.42
C HIS A 830 3.26 12.03 -26.35
N ASN A 831 3.99 11.51 -27.35
CA ASN A 831 3.52 10.46 -28.24
C ASN A 831 4.06 9.10 -27.78
N PRO A 832 3.24 8.24 -27.13
CA PRO A 832 3.68 6.93 -26.65
C PRO A 832 3.68 5.85 -27.75
N THR A 833 3.32 6.19 -28.99
CA THR A 833 3.09 5.21 -30.07
C THR A 833 4.35 4.95 -30.90
N ASN A 834 4.27 3.97 -31.80
CA ASN A 834 5.31 3.64 -32.77
C ASN A 834 5.20 4.40 -34.10
N LYS A 835 4.24 5.33 -34.23
CA LYS A 835 4.00 6.11 -35.45
C LYS A 835 4.08 7.61 -35.15
N ASP A 836 4.37 8.40 -36.17
CA ASP A 836 4.23 9.85 -36.06
C ASP A 836 2.78 10.21 -35.68
N MET A 837 2.64 11.17 -34.77
CA MET A 837 1.35 11.63 -34.27
C MET A 837 1.18 13.10 -34.61
N LYS A 838 0.30 13.38 -35.57
CA LYS A 838 -0.27 14.72 -35.72
C LYS A 838 -1.39 14.88 -34.70
N VAL A 839 -1.29 15.90 -33.85
CA VAL A 839 -2.23 16.15 -32.74
C VAL A 839 -2.51 17.64 -32.63
N ASN A 840 -3.79 17.98 -32.46
CA ASN A 840 -4.23 19.32 -32.13
C ASN A 840 -4.51 19.40 -30.63
N VAL A 841 -3.72 20.19 -29.91
CA VAL A 841 -3.80 20.37 -28.46
C VAL A 841 -4.29 21.77 -28.15
N LYS A 842 -5.32 21.88 -27.31
CA LYS A 842 -5.94 23.16 -26.97
C LYS A 842 -6.36 23.20 -25.51
N HIS A 843 -6.51 24.40 -24.97
CA HIS A 843 -7.12 24.60 -23.67
C HIS A 843 -8.62 24.31 -23.72
N ASN A 844 -9.16 23.84 -22.60
CA ASN A 844 -10.58 23.68 -22.37
C ASN A 844 -11.16 25.00 -21.84
N PRO A 845 -12.08 25.65 -22.57
CA PRO A 845 -12.59 26.98 -22.21
C PRO A 845 -13.39 27.02 -20.90
N ALA A 846 -13.71 25.85 -20.33
CA ALA A 846 -14.35 25.77 -19.02
C ALA A 846 -13.41 26.16 -17.86
N PHE A 847 -12.09 26.13 -18.06
CA PHE A 847 -11.08 26.46 -17.06
C PHE A 847 -10.50 27.86 -17.27
N ASN A 848 -10.31 28.58 -16.17
CA ASN A 848 -9.68 29.90 -16.17
C ASN A 848 -8.14 29.76 -16.12
N GLY A 849 -7.42 30.74 -16.67
CA GLY A 849 -5.95 30.83 -16.52
C GLY A 849 -5.13 29.98 -17.49
N PHE A 850 -5.75 29.38 -18.52
CA PHE A 850 -5.06 28.63 -19.56
C PHE A 850 -5.35 29.23 -20.93
N ASN A 851 -4.30 29.53 -21.71
CA ASN A 851 -4.44 29.97 -23.09
C ASN A 851 -3.46 29.21 -23.98
N PHE A 852 -3.95 28.17 -24.65
CA PHE A 852 -3.14 27.34 -25.52
C PHE A 852 -3.96 26.76 -26.66
N ASN A 853 -3.38 26.73 -27.86
CA ASN A 853 -3.94 26.07 -29.04
C ASN A 853 -2.81 25.89 -30.07
N GLU A 854 -2.40 24.65 -30.32
CA GLU A 854 -1.32 24.33 -31.25
C GLU A 854 -1.56 22.96 -31.91
N THR A 855 -1.27 22.87 -33.21
CA THR A 855 -1.18 21.59 -33.91
C THR A 855 0.28 21.20 -34.04
N LEU A 856 0.61 20.00 -33.53
CA LEU A 856 1.96 19.47 -33.46
C LEU A 856 2.07 18.18 -34.28
N THR A 857 3.28 17.89 -34.74
CA THR A 857 3.66 16.55 -35.22
C THR A 857 4.75 16.01 -34.31
N LEU A 858 4.44 14.91 -33.61
CA LEU A 858 5.31 14.27 -32.64
C LEU A 858 5.86 12.97 -33.20
N ALA A 859 7.17 12.81 -33.22
CA ALA A 859 7.79 11.54 -33.59
C ALA A 859 7.45 10.42 -32.57
N PRO A 860 7.52 9.14 -32.96
CA PRO A 860 7.32 8.00 -32.06
C PRO A 860 8.15 8.12 -30.79
N GLY A 861 7.51 7.96 -29.63
CA GLY A 861 8.17 7.95 -28.32
C GLY A 861 8.89 9.26 -27.96
N THR A 862 8.36 10.41 -28.35
CA THR A 862 8.96 11.73 -28.05
C THR A 862 8.00 12.64 -27.30
N SER A 863 8.56 13.55 -26.51
CA SER A 863 7.83 14.61 -25.79
C SER A 863 8.20 15.99 -26.33
N VAL A 864 7.25 16.90 -26.30
CA VAL A 864 7.44 18.34 -26.53
C VAL A 864 6.95 19.09 -25.30
N PHE A 865 7.66 20.15 -24.92
CA PHE A 865 7.34 21.00 -23.77
C PHE A 865 6.90 22.40 -24.22
N ARG A 866 5.93 22.99 -23.51
CA ARG A 866 5.37 24.32 -23.77
C ARG A 866 5.10 25.06 -22.47
N ASP A 867 5.38 26.36 -22.46
CA ASP A 867 4.92 27.26 -21.39
C ASP A 867 3.45 27.63 -21.65
N LEU A 868 2.60 27.50 -20.63
CA LEU A 868 1.18 27.86 -20.67
C LEU A 868 0.88 29.23 -20.05
N GLY A 869 1.91 29.93 -19.58
CA GLY A 869 1.81 31.23 -18.93
C GLY A 869 1.81 31.15 -17.41
N PRO A 870 1.63 32.31 -16.73
CA PRO A 870 1.79 32.42 -15.29
C PRO A 870 0.73 31.62 -14.52
N VAL A 871 1.14 31.08 -13.37
CA VAL A 871 0.25 30.55 -12.34
C VAL A 871 -0.30 31.74 -11.56
N GLU A 872 -1.62 31.92 -11.52
CA GLU A 872 -2.22 32.91 -10.62
C GLU A 872 -1.80 32.58 -9.17
N LYS A 873 -1.04 33.49 -8.54
CA LYS A 873 -0.63 33.33 -7.14
C LYS A 873 -1.88 33.43 -6.26
N SER A 874 -2.21 32.33 -5.60
CA SER A 874 -3.35 32.21 -4.69
C SER A 874 -3.22 33.03 -3.43
#